data_AF-A0A2A5FN94-F1
#
_entry.id   AF-A0A2A5FN94-F1
#
_cell.length_a   1.000
_cell.length_b   1.000
_cell.length_c   1.000
_cell.angle_alpha   90.00
_cell.angle_beta   90.00
_cell.angle_gamma   90.00
#
_symmetry.space_group_name_H-M   'P 1'
#
loop_
_entity.id
_entity.type
_entity.pdbx_description
1 polymer ?
#
loop_
_entity_poly.entity_id
_entity_poly.type
_entity_poly.pdbx_seq_one_letter_code
_entity_poly.pdbx_strand_id
1 'polypeptide(L)'
;MIEITLPDGSVKEVESGTSALDIAMGISEGLARNVLAAEVAGEVVDPQRPITESSSLKLLTWNDKEGKNTMWHSSAHLLAEALESIFDGIKFWVGPPVEFGFYYDVDFGEHTFTDAHIPAVEKKMLELAKEKNPYLRKELSKAEAISYFKEKGDEYKLDLLERLEDGNISMYTQGNFTDLCKGPHMPHTGFVKAAKITAIAGAYWKGDENNKQLTRVYAITFPKKKELTEYLEMVEQAKARDHRKLGKELDLFHFSERVGQGLPLWLPKGADLRNRLENFLKEAQRKSGYQPVITPHIGSKELYVTSGHYAKYGEDSFQPIKTPSDGEEFLLKPMNCPHHCEIFKARPRTYKDLPVRFAEFGTVYRYEQSGELHGLTRVRGFTQDDAHIFCTNEQVKEEVSNVIDLVLYIFKTLDFKDFIVQVSLRDPDKPEKYIGSDENWDKAEKAIREVAESKELETIVKYGEAAFYGPKLDFMVRDAIGRTWQLGTVQIDYNLPERFELEYIGSDNSKHRPVMIHRAPFGSMERFVAILIEHCAGKFPLWLTPEQARVLALSDKYNDYALEVSKLLENHDIRASVDSRSEKVGKKIRDAELEKIPYMLIVGENEKSEGTVSVRKQGEGDVGTMTIEAFAERIRSEVAEMIAV
;
A
#
# COMPACT_ATOMS: atom_id res chain seq x y z
N MET A 1 9.13 44.97 -14.70
CA MET A 1 9.86 43.69 -14.77
C MET A 1 9.65 42.99 -13.45
N ILE A 2 9.44 41.67 -13.49
CA ILE A 2 9.40 40.79 -12.32
C ILE A 2 10.55 39.79 -12.43
N GLU A 3 11.01 39.30 -11.28
CA GLU A 3 12.11 38.34 -11.20
C GLU A 3 11.55 36.93 -11.00
N ILE A 4 11.92 36.01 -11.89
CA ILE A 4 11.52 34.61 -11.82
C ILE A 4 12.73 33.74 -11.53
N THR A 5 12.72 33.09 -10.37
CA THR A 5 13.80 32.18 -9.95
C THR A 5 13.52 30.76 -10.42
N LEU A 6 14.43 30.17 -11.19
CA LEU A 6 14.36 28.80 -11.69
C LEU A 6 15.02 27.81 -10.69
N PRO A 7 14.78 26.49 -10.83
CA PRO A 7 15.28 25.49 -9.87
C PRO A 7 16.80 25.37 -9.79
N ASP A 8 17.52 25.83 -10.82
CA ASP A 8 18.98 25.89 -10.85
C ASP A 8 19.56 27.14 -10.15
N GLY A 9 18.70 27.97 -9.57
CA GLY A 9 19.05 29.24 -8.93
C GLY A 9 19.23 30.39 -9.91
N SER A 10 19.06 30.17 -11.22
CA SER A 10 19.10 31.26 -12.18
C SER A 10 17.86 32.15 -12.06
N VAL A 11 18.04 33.45 -12.28
CA VAL A 11 16.96 34.44 -12.23
C VAL A 11 16.73 35.00 -13.62
N LYS A 12 15.48 35.03 -14.07
CA LYS A 12 15.05 35.65 -15.32
C LYS A 12 14.20 36.88 -15.04
N GLU A 13 14.57 38.00 -15.63
CA GLU A 13 13.72 39.20 -15.65
C GLU A 13 12.73 39.11 -16.81
N VAL A 14 11.44 39.21 -16.51
CA VAL A 14 10.36 39.18 -17.50
C VAL A 14 9.34 40.29 -17.26
N GLU A 15 8.50 40.59 -18.25
CA GLU A 15 7.41 41.54 -18.08
C GLU A 15 6.32 40.98 -17.15
N SER A 16 5.71 41.84 -16.32
CA SER A 16 4.58 41.42 -15.48
C SER A 16 3.43 40.96 -16.37
N GLY A 17 2.88 39.78 -16.09
CA GLY A 17 1.86 39.12 -16.89
C GLY A 17 2.39 38.06 -17.85
N THR A 18 3.71 37.87 -17.93
CA THR A 18 4.32 36.76 -18.69
C THR A 18 3.87 35.42 -18.09
N SER A 19 3.50 34.46 -18.92
CA SER A 19 3.09 33.13 -18.46
C SER A 19 4.28 32.19 -18.27
N ALA A 20 4.10 31.12 -17.48
CA ALA A 20 5.11 30.08 -17.35
C ALA A 20 5.45 29.41 -18.69
N LEU A 21 4.47 29.30 -19.60
CA LEU A 21 4.67 28.75 -20.93
C LEU A 21 5.52 29.67 -21.81
N ASP A 22 5.34 31.00 -21.73
CA ASP A 22 6.18 31.97 -22.44
C ASP A 22 7.64 31.92 -21.95
N ILE A 23 7.83 31.79 -20.63
CA ILE A 23 9.14 31.61 -20.03
C ILE A 23 9.79 30.30 -20.52
N ALA A 24 9.02 29.21 -20.59
CA ALA A 24 9.48 27.94 -21.13
C ALA A 24 9.90 28.05 -22.61
N MET A 25 9.11 28.78 -23.42
CA MET A 25 9.45 29.06 -24.82
C MET A 25 10.76 29.85 -24.94
N GLY A 26 10.96 30.84 -24.07
CA GLY A 26 12.21 31.60 -23.99
C GLY A 26 13.42 30.79 -23.48
N ILE A 27 13.22 29.60 -22.92
CA ILE A 27 14.30 28.65 -22.61
C ILE A 27 14.58 27.75 -23.82
N SER A 28 13.56 27.02 -24.29
CA SER A 28 13.62 26.24 -25.53
C SER A 28 12.23 25.78 -25.97
N GLU A 29 12.00 25.68 -27.28
CA GLU A 29 10.78 25.08 -27.83
C GLU A 29 10.60 23.61 -27.43
N GLY A 30 11.70 22.88 -27.24
CA GLY A 30 11.69 21.50 -26.77
C GLY A 30 11.08 21.36 -25.38
N LEU A 31 11.47 22.25 -24.46
CA LEU A 31 10.92 22.29 -23.11
C LEU A 31 9.45 22.70 -23.12
N ALA A 32 9.12 23.82 -23.79
CA ALA A 32 7.76 24.35 -23.84
C ALA A 32 6.73 23.32 -24.35
N ARG A 33 7.09 22.51 -25.35
CA ARG A 33 6.23 21.44 -25.88
C ARG A 33 5.93 20.30 -24.91
N ASN A 34 6.66 20.18 -23.81
CA ASN A 34 6.49 19.12 -22.81
C ASN A 34 5.91 19.65 -21.48
N VAL A 35 5.70 20.96 -21.34
CA VAL A 35 5.13 21.56 -20.12
C VAL A 35 3.64 21.25 -20.03
N LEU A 36 3.23 20.65 -18.91
CA LEU A 36 1.84 20.33 -18.58
C LEU A 36 1.28 21.27 -17.53
N ALA A 37 2.09 21.67 -16.54
CA ALA A 37 1.73 22.59 -15.47
C ALA A 37 2.93 23.44 -15.06
N ALA A 38 2.72 24.42 -14.21
CA ALA A 38 3.79 25.19 -13.57
C ALA A 38 3.56 25.27 -12.07
N GLU A 39 4.62 25.16 -11.29
CA GLU A 39 4.59 25.45 -9.86
C GLU A 39 5.17 26.86 -9.66
N VAL A 40 4.33 27.79 -9.21
CA VAL A 40 4.66 29.19 -8.99
C VAL A 40 4.50 29.50 -7.51
N ALA A 41 5.59 29.90 -6.85
CA ALA A 41 5.62 30.12 -5.39
C ALA A 41 5.07 28.93 -4.56
N GLY A 42 5.28 27.69 -5.04
CA GLY A 42 4.80 26.47 -4.39
C GLY A 42 3.37 26.05 -4.75
N GLU A 43 2.62 26.85 -5.53
CA GLU A 43 1.27 26.51 -6.01
C GLU A 43 1.32 25.98 -7.45
N VAL A 44 0.67 24.85 -7.72
CA VAL A 44 0.56 24.31 -9.08
C VAL A 44 -0.57 25.00 -9.84
N VAL A 45 -0.23 25.66 -10.95
CA VAL A 45 -1.11 26.50 -11.75
C VAL A 45 -1.04 26.17 -13.25
N ASP A 46 -2.01 26.67 -14.01
CA ASP A 46 -2.01 26.55 -15.47
C ASP A 46 -0.73 27.19 -16.05
N PRO A 47 -0.06 26.56 -17.05
CA PRO A 47 1.13 27.14 -17.67
C PRO A 47 0.88 28.51 -18.33
N GLN A 48 -0.38 28.79 -18.70
CA GLN A 48 -0.78 30.04 -19.36
C GLN A 48 -1.24 31.12 -18.36
N ARG A 49 -1.31 30.81 -17.05
CA ARG A 49 -1.73 31.80 -16.04
C ARG A 49 -0.68 32.93 -15.98
N PRO A 50 -1.09 34.21 -16.09
CA PRO A 50 -0.17 35.34 -15.99
C PRO A 50 0.51 35.39 -14.61
N ILE A 51 1.82 35.57 -14.58
CA ILE A 51 2.58 35.79 -13.36
C ILE A 51 2.75 37.30 -13.16
N THR A 52 2.21 37.85 -12.07
CA THR A 52 2.20 39.30 -11.81
C THR A 52 3.22 39.74 -10.77
N GLU A 53 3.83 38.80 -10.05
CA GLU A 53 4.76 39.07 -8.96
C GLU A 53 6.03 38.20 -9.09
N SER A 54 7.15 38.70 -8.57
CA SER A 54 8.39 37.95 -8.51
C SER A 54 8.20 36.67 -7.69
N SER A 55 8.61 35.53 -8.24
CA SER A 55 8.30 34.22 -7.68
C SER A 55 9.28 33.14 -8.12
N SER A 56 9.33 32.03 -7.39
CA SER A 56 10.00 30.82 -7.85
C SER A 56 9.12 30.10 -8.88
N LEU A 57 9.71 29.62 -9.98
CA LEU A 57 9.03 28.87 -11.03
C LEU A 57 9.69 27.51 -11.24
N LYS A 58 8.88 26.46 -11.19
CA LYS A 58 9.26 25.12 -11.67
C LYS A 58 8.30 24.68 -12.76
N LEU A 59 8.84 24.35 -13.93
CA LEU A 59 8.08 23.83 -15.06
C LEU A 59 7.85 22.34 -14.87
N LEU A 60 6.58 21.91 -14.89
CA LEU A 60 6.19 20.53 -14.62
C LEU A 60 5.85 19.82 -15.93
N THR A 61 6.43 18.65 -16.11
CA THR A 61 6.32 17.81 -17.30
C THR A 61 5.65 16.48 -16.97
N TRP A 62 5.48 15.61 -17.96
CA TRP A 62 4.96 14.26 -17.74
C TRP A 62 5.80 13.40 -16.76
N ASN A 63 7.07 13.77 -16.54
CA ASN A 63 7.93 13.06 -15.59
C ASN A 63 7.65 13.46 -14.13
N ASP A 64 6.93 14.57 -13.91
CA ASP A 64 6.60 15.10 -12.60
C ASP A 64 5.22 14.60 -12.15
N LYS A 65 5.08 14.27 -10.87
CA LYS A 65 3.80 13.82 -10.28
C LYS A 65 2.66 14.81 -10.55
N GLU A 66 2.89 16.08 -10.29
CA GLU A 66 1.88 17.12 -10.49
C GLU A 66 1.60 17.42 -11.97
N GLY A 67 2.57 17.14 -12.85
CA GLY A 67 2.35 17.16 -14.30
C GLY A 67 1.42 16.03 -14.75
N LYS A 68 1.59 14.81 -14.23
CA LYS A 68 0.68 13.68 -14.49
C LYS A 68 -0.73 13.97 -13.96
N ASN A 69 -0.84 14.45 -12.71
CA ASN A 69 -2.12 14.83 -12.10
C ASN A 69 -2.86 15.86 -12.97
N THR A 70 -2.16 16.90 -13.43
CA THR A 70 -2.73 17.94 -14.30
C THR A 70 -3.22 17.38 -15.63
N MET A 71 -2.44 16.50 -16.27
CA MET A 71 -2.84 15.85 -17.52
C MET A 71 -4.06 14.96 -17.33
N TRP A 72 -4.13 14.18 -16.26
CA TRP A 72 -5.28 13.31 -15.96
C TRP A 72 -6.52 14.11 -15.60
N HIS A 73 -6.38 15.19 -14.84
CA HIS A 73 -7.47 16.10 -14.56
C HIS A 73 -8.02 16.74 -15.85
N SER A 74 -7.14 17.22 -16.72
CA SER A 74 -7.52 17.72 -18.05
C SER A 74 -8.16 16.63 -18.92
N SER A 75 -7.70 15.39 -18.79
CA SER A 75 -8.26 14.26 -19.53
C SER A 75 -9.64 13.85 -19.03
N ALA A 76 -9.99 14.14 -17.78
CA ALA A 76 -11.36 13.99 -17.27
C ALA A 76 -12.32 14.92 -18.01
N HIS A 77 -11.92 16.18 -18.22
CA HIS A 77 -12.69 17.13 -19.03
C HIS A 77 -12.81 16.68 -20.50
N LEU A 78 -11.74 16.14 -21.08
CA LEU A 78 -11.77 15.56 -22.43
C LEU A 78 -12.70 14.33 -22.53
N LEU A 79 -12.76 13.49 -21.49
CA LEU A 79 -13.72 12.39 -21.40
C LEU A 79 -15.15 12.92 -21.33
N ALA A 80 -15.39 13.96 -20.53
CA ALA A 80 -16.69 14.58 -20.39
C ALA A 80 -17.18 15.17 -21.73
N GLU A 81 -16.32 15.90 -22.46
CA GLU A 81 -16.62 16.40 -23.79
C GLU A 81 -16.94 15.26 -24.78
N ALA A 82 -16.16 14.17 -24.74
CA ALA A 82 -16.40 13.01 -25.57
C ALA A 82 -17.77 12.35 -25.27
N LEU A 83 -18.12 12.22 -24.00
CA LEU A 83 -19.41 11.67 -23.58
C LEU A 83 -20.58 12.59 -23.97
N GLU A 84 -20.48 13.90 -23.72
CA GLU A 84 -21.53 14.89 -24.06
C GLU A 84 -21.75 14.97 -25.58
N SER A 85 -20.69 14.73 -26.37
CA SER A 85 -20.81 14.66 -27.83
C SER A 85 -21.50 13.40 -28.37
N ILE A 86 -21.63 12.34 -27.56
CA ILE A 86 -22.23 11.06 -27.94
C ILE A 86 -23.62 10.90 -27.32
N PHE A 87 -23.80 11.37 -26.08
CA PHE A 87 -25.04 11.27 -25.30
C PHE A 87 -25.53 12.67 -24.95
N ASP A 88 -26.69 13.03 -25.48
CA ASP A 88 -27.29 14.33 -25.25
C ASP A 88 -27.92 14.40 -23.85
N GLY A 89 -27.92 15.60 -23.25
CA GLY A 89 -28.56 15.84 -21.95
C GLY A 89 -27.93 15.15 -20.73
N ILE A 90 -26.77 14.51 -20.86
CA ILE A 90 -26.05 13.95 -19.70
C ILE A 90 -25.50 15.06 -18.81
N LYS A 91 -25.35 14.77 -17.52
CA LYS A 91 -24.84 15.74 -16.54
C LYS A 91 -23.64 15.18 -15.80
N PHE A 92 -22.79 16.09 -15.33
CA PHE A 92 -21.50 15.77 -14.75
C PHE A 92 -21.45 16.25 -13.30
N TRP A 93 -20.90 15.43 -12.40
CA TRP A 93 -20.71 15.85 -11.01
C TRP A 93 -19.23 16.16 -10.71
N VAL A 94 -18.42 15.14 -10.44
CA VAL A 94 -16.99 15.29 -10.08
C VAL A 94 -16.10 14.37 -10.92
N GLY A 95 -14.92 14.87 -11.29
CA GLY A 95 -13.94 14.12 -12.07
C GLY A 95 -12.48 14.39 -11.68
N PRO A 96 -12.03 13.92 -10.50
CA PRO A 96 -10.67 14.16 -10.03
C PRO A 96 -9.66 13.20 -10.68
N PRO A 97 -8.38 13.61 -10.78
CA PRO A 97 -7.30 12.65 -11.02
C PRO A 97 -7.16 11.69 -9.82
N VAL A 98 -6.68 10.48 -10.10
CA VAL A 98 -6.34 9.46 -9.10
C VAL A 98 -4.91 8.98 -9.35
N GLU A 99 -4.38 8.09 -8.49
CA GLU A 99 -2.99 7.60 -8.58
C GLU A 99 -2.63 7.05 -9.98
N PHE A 100 -3.58 6.41 -10.65
CA PHE A 100 -3.43 5.88 -12.01
C PHE A 100 -4.60 6.30 -12.90
N GLY A 101 -4.57 7.55 -13.39
CA GLY A 101 -5.58 8.10 -14.30
C GLY A 101 -6.57 9.02 -13.60
N PHE A 102 -7.84 8.88 -13.92
CA PHE A 102 -8.92 9.71 -13.41
C PHE A 102 -10.25 8.96 -13.49
N TYR A 103 -11.29 9.52 -12.89
CA TYR A 103 -12.66 9.11 -13.17
C TYR A 103 -13.54 10.33 -13.44
N TYR A 104 -14.76 10.10 -13.90
CA TYR A 104 -15.82 11.10 -13.91
C TYR A 104 -17.14 10.45 -13.49
N ASP A 105 -17.85 11.07 -12.54
CA ASP A 105 -19.20 10.70 -12.15
C ASP A 105 -20.23 11.39 -13.06
N VAL A 106 -21.00 10.58 -13.78
CA VAL A 106 -21.90 11.01 -14.84
C VAL A 106 -23.32 10.52 -14.57
N ASP A 107 -24.28 11.43 -14.69
CA ASP A 107 -25.70 11.11 -14.79
C ASP A 107 -26.06 10.98 -16.26
N PHE A 108 -26.27 9.74 -16.70
CA PHE A 108 -26.67 9.46 -18.08
C PHE A 108 -28.17 9.73 -18.34
N GLY A 109 -28.96 10.09 -17.32
CA GLY A 109 -30.38 10.39 -17.48
C GLY A 109 -31.16 9.19 -18.03
N GLU A 110 -31.72 9.34 -19.22
CA GLU A 110 -32.44 8.28 -19.94
C GLU A 110 -31.50 7.32 -20.69
N HIS A 111 -30.23 7.67 -20.82
CA HIS A 111 -29.22 6.84 -21.46
C HIS A 111 -28.62 5.82 -20.49
N THR A 112 -28.06 4.75 -21.05
CA THR A 112 -27.28 3.75 -20.29
C THR A 112 -25.89 3.61 -20.87
N PHE A 113 -24.87 3.75 -20.05
CA PHE A 113 -23.48 3.51 -20.45
C PHE A 113 -23.07 2.07 -20.17
N THR A 114 -22.50 1.39 -21.17
CA THR A 114 -22.12 -0.03 -21.10
C THR A 114 -20.79 -0.25 -21.81
N ASP A 115 -20.18 -1.42 -21.61
CA ASP A 115 -18.90 -1.77 -22.22
C ASP A 115 -18.92 -1.68 -23.76
N ALA A 116 -20.09 -1.83 -24.39
CA ALA A 116 -20.26 -1.70 -25.83
C ALA A 116 -20.00 -0.27 -26.35
N HIS A 117 -20.17 0.75 -25.51
CA HIS A 117 -19.95 2.15 -25.86
C HIS A 117 -18.49 2.58 -25.69
N ILE A 118 -17.69 1.85 -24.90
CA ILE A 118 -16.29 2.19 -24.58
C ILE A 118 -15.45 2.48 -25.84
N PRO A 119 -15.44 1.63 -26.89
CA PRO A 119 -14.60 1.89 -28.06
C PRO A 119 -14.96 3.18 -28.80
N ALA A 120 -16.24 3.56 -28.80
CA ALA A 120 -16.71 4.78 -29.44
C ALA A 120 -16.25 6.03 -28.66
N VAL A 121 -16.36 6.00 -27.33
CA VAL A 121 -15.89 7.09 -26.46
C VAL A 121 -14.38 7.25 -26.53
N GLU A 122 -13.61 6.16 -26.44
CA GLU A 122 -12.14 6.19 -26.55
C GLU A 122 -11.70 6.81 -27.89
N LYS A 123 -12.36 6.42 -28.99
CA LYS A 123 -12.11 6.98 -30.32
C LYS A 123 -12.42 8.48 -30.33
N LYS A 124 -13.57 8.90 -29.79
CA LYS A 124 -14.00 10.30 -29.77
C LYS A 124 -13.07 11.18 -28.94
N MET A 125 -12.59 10.70 -27.77
CA MET A 125 -11.56 11.39 -26.98
C MET A 125 -10.29 11.65 -27.81
N LEU A 126 -9.82 10.66 -28.57
CA LEU A 126 -8.63 10.80 -29.40
C LEU A 126 -8.87 11.68 -30.65
N GLU A 127 -10.09 11.76 -31.15
CA GLU A 127 -10.49 12.73 -32.19
C GLU A 127 -10.40 14.15 -31.63
N LEU A 128 -11.06 14.43 -30.50
CA LEU A 128 -11.05 15.73 -29.82
C LEU A 128 -9.64 16.15 -29.35
N ALA A 129 -8.81 15.19 -28.94
CA ALA A 129 -7.40 15.46 -28.62
C ALA A 129 -6.61 15.97 -29.83
N LYS A 130 -6.90 15.49 -31.05
CA LYS A 130 -6.19 15.92 -32.27
C LYS A 130 -6.52 17.36 -32.68
N GLU A 131 -7.66 17.89 -32.24
CA GLU A 131 -8.07 19.27 -32.51
C GLU A 131 -7.18 20.29 -31.78
N LYS A 132 -6.51 19.87 -30.68
CA LYS A 132 -5.64 20.73 -29.86
C LYS A 132 -6.36 21.96 -29.31
N ASN A 133 -7.61 21.80 -28.91
CA ASN A 133 -8.38 22.88 -28.29
C ASN A 133 -7.68 23.36 -27.00
N PRO A 134 -7.52 24.67 -26.80
CA PRO A 134 -6.93 25.21 -25.58
C PRO A 134 -7.90 25.08 -24.40
N TYR A 135 -7.36 25.00 -23.18
CA TYR A 135 -8.17 25.09 -21.96
C TYR A 135 -8.25 26.55 -21.52
N LEU A 136 -9.39 27.17 -21.76
CA LEU A 136 -9.61 28.59 -21.50
C LEU A 136 -10.25 28.77 -20.13
N ARG A 137 -9.49 29.34 -19.20
CA ARG A 137 -9.98 29.69 -17.87
C ARG A 137 -10.75 31.01 -17.91
N LYS A 138 -11.93 31.02 -17.30
CA LYS A 138 -12.72 32.23 -17.03
C LYS A 138 -13.03 32.31 -15.54
N GLU A 139 -12.75 33.44 -14.92
CA GLU A 139 -13.22 33.72 -13.56
C GLU A 139 -14.65 34.26 -13.62
N LEU A 140 -15.49 33.82 -12.69
CA LEU A 140 -16.86 34.28 -12.56
C LEU A 140 -17.18 34.52 -11.09
N SER A 141 -18.06 35.48 -10.84
CA SER A 141 -18.69 35.59 -9.52
C SER A 141 -19.58 34.38 -9.25
N LYS A 142 -19.81 34.08 -7.97
CA LYS A 142 -20.73 33.03 -7.53
C LYS A 142 -22.13 33.22 -8.12
N ALA A 143 -22.61 34.46 -8.21
CA ALA A 143 -23.92 34.78 -8.77
C ALA A 143 -24.03 34.46 -10.27
N GLU A 144 -23.00 34.78 -11.06
CA GLU A 144 -22.95 34.45 -12.49
C GLU A 144 -22.87 32.94 -12.72
N ALA A 145 -22.04 32.23 -11.94
CA ALA A 145 -21.93 30.77 -12.03
C ALA A 145 -23.25 30.07 -11.68
N ILE A 146 -23.92 30.50 -10.60
CA ILE A 146 -25.25 29.97 -10.22
C ILE A 146 -26.28 30.22 -11.33
N SER A 147 -26.27 31.42 -11.93
CA SER A 147 -27.21 31.76 -13.00
C SER A 147 -26.99 30.88 -14.23
N TYR A 148 -25.73 30.68 -14.63
CA TYR A 148 -25.35 29.80 -15.74
C TYR A 148 -25.82 28.36 -15.55
N PHE A 149 -25.56 27.74 -14.40
CA PHE A 149 -25.95 26.35 -14.16
C PHE A 149 -27.44 26.16 -13.87
N LYS A 150 -28.15 27.20 -13.41
CA LYS A 150 -29.61 27.20 -13.36
C LYS A 150 -30.23 27.19 -14.76
N GLU A 151 -29.70 27.99 -15.67
CA GLU A 151 -30.15 28.02 -17.07
C GLU A 151 -29.82 26.70 -17.79
N LYS A 152 -28.64 26.12 -17.54
CA LYS A 152 -28.24 24.80 -18.05
C LYS A 152 -29.05 23.64 -17.43
N GLY A 153 -29.69 23.85 -16.27
CA GLY A 153 -30.42 22.81 -15.55
C GLY A 153 -29.53 21.77 -14.88
N ASP A 154 -28.32 22.17 -14.44
CA ASP A 154 -27.32 21.28 -13.87
C ASP A 154 -27.31 21.34 -12.33
N GLU A 155 -28.12 20.48 -11.71
CA GLU A 155 -28.26 20.38 -10.26
C GLU A 155 -26.96 19.96 -9.55
N TYR A 156 -26.10 19.20 -10.22
CA TYR A 156 -24.84 18.71 -9.64
C TYR A 156 -23.82 19.84 -9.49
N LYS A 157 -23.73 20.74 -10.46
CA LYS A 157 -22.83 21.91 -10.38
C LYS A 157 -23.36 22.98 -9.44
N LEU A 158 -24.68 23.13 -9.34
CA LEU A 158 -25.30 23.99 -8.33
C LEU A 158 -24.97 23.53 -6.90
N ASP A 159 -25.03 22.22 -6.63
CA ASP A 159 -24.61 21.64 -5.34
C ASP A 159 -23.14 21.93 -5.01
N LEU A 160 -22.23 21.82 -5.99
CA LEU A 160 -20.82 22.17 -5.79
C LEU A 160 -20.65 23.66 -5.45
N LEU A 161 -21.38 24.54 -6.13
CA LEU A 161 -21.32 25.99 -5.91
C LEU A 161 -21.79 26.41 -4.51
N GLU A 162 -22.70 25.68 -3.88
CA GLU A 162 -23.13 25.98 -2.51
C GLU A 162 -21.95 26.03 -1.54
N ARG A 163 -20.96 25.15 -1.75
CA ARG A 163 -19.78 24.97 -0.89
C ARG A 163 -18.60 25.87 -1.25
N LEU A 164 -18.68 26.62 -2.35
CA LEU A 164 -17.59 27.48 -2.81
C LEU A 164 -17.82 28.94 -2.39
N GLU A 165 -16.77 29.60 -1.92
CA GLU A 165 -16.80 31.03 -1.62
C GLU A 165 -16.65 31.87 -2.90
N ASP A 166 -17.18 33.09 -2.88
CA ASP A 166 -17.04 34.02 -4.00
C ASP A 166 -15.57 34.44 -4.19
N GLY A 167 -15.17 34.72 -5.42
CA GLY A 167 -13.77 35.01 -5.79
C GLY A 167 -12.88 33.78 -6.00
N ASN A 168 -13.32 32.57 -5.63
CA ASN A 168 -12.60 31.32 -5.85
C ASN A 168 -13.24 30.43 -6.94
N ILE A 169 -14.09 31.01 -7.79
CA ILE A 169 -14.88 30.28 -8.78
C ILE A 169 -14.32 30.56 -10.18
N SER A 170 -13.98 29.48 -10.88
CA SER A 170 -13.60 29.52 -12.27
C SER A 170 -14.31 28.44 -13.08
N MET A 171 -14.43 28.71 -14.37
CA MET A 171 -14.88 27.76 -15.37
C MET A 171 -13.77 27.56 -16.39
N TYR A 172 -13.66 26.32 -16.87
CA TYR A 172 -12.77 26.00 -17.98
C TYR A 172 -13.59 25.58 -19.18
N THR A 173 -13.24 26.14 -20.32
CA THR A 173 -13.83 25.78 -21.60
C THR A 173 -12.76 25.15 -22.48
N GLN A 174 -13.04 23.97 -23.03
CA GLN A 174 -12.23 23.38 -24.09
C GLN A 174 -13.14 22.80 -25.17
N GLY A 175 -12.89 23.17 -26.42
CA GLY A 175 -13.76 22.80 -27.54
C GLY A 175 -15.20 23.25 -27.30
N ASN A 176 -16.12 22.29 -27.25
CA ASN A 176 -17.55 22.56 -27.00
C ASN A 176 -17.98 22.31 -25.54
N PHE A 177 -17.05 21.90 -24.68
CA PHE A 177 -17.34 21.58 -23.28
C PHE A 177 -16.95 22.72 -22.36
N THR A 178 -17.78 22.98 -21.34
CA THR A 178 -17.50 23.96 -20.30
C THR A 178 -17.88 23.39 -18.94
N ASP A 179 -16.97 23.50 -17.98
CA ASP A 179 -17.14 22.95 -16.64
C ASP A 179 -16.70 23.90 -15.52
N LEU A 180 -17.32 23.73 -14.36
CA LEU A 180 -16.94 24.38 -13.11
C LEU A 180 -15.72 23.67 -12.54
N CYS A 181 -14.57 24.32 -12.59
CA CYS A 181 -13.32 23.73 -12.18
C CYS A 181 -12.30 24.80 -11.76
N LYS A 182 -11.48 24.50 -10.75
CA LYS A 182 -10.40 25.37 -10.27
C LYS A 182 -9.10 25.21 -11.07
N GLY A 183 -8.95 24.11 -11.81
CA GLY A 183 -7.71 23.70 -12.48
C GLY A 183 -6.70 23.12 -11.49
N PRO A 184 -5.42 23.02 -11.89
CA PRO A 184 -4.87 23.47 -13.17
C PRO A 184 -5.15 22.52 -14.34
N HIS A 185 -5.10 23.05 -15.56
CA HIS A 185 -5.20 22.32 -16.81
C HIS A 185 -3.94 22.46 -17.67
N MET A 186 -3.70 21.43 -18.50
CA MET A 186 -2.63 21.46 -19.50
C MET A 186 -2.95 22.46 -20.61
N PRO A 187 -1.95 22.94 -21.40
CA PRO A 187 -2.19 24.03 -22.35
C PRO A 187 -3.26 23.74 -23.43
N HIS A 188 -3.36 22.48 -23.88
CA HIS A 188 -4.34 22.09 -24.90
C HIS A 188 -4.62 20.58 -24.89
N THR A 189 -5.73 20.13 -25.48
CA THR A 189 -6.12 18.70 -25.55
C THR A 189 -5.08 17.82 -26.27
N GLY A 190 -4.28 18.41 -27.14
CA GLY A 190 -3.26 17.75 -27.96
C GLY A 190 -2.15 17.01 -27.24
N PHE A 191 -1.97 17.17 -25.92
CA PHE A 191 -1.02 16.39 -25.14
C PHE A 191 -1.49 14.92 -24.98
N VAL A 192 -2.79 14.66 -25.04
CA VAL A 192 -3.33 13.29 -24.96
C VAL A 192 -3.11 12.58 -26.30
N LYS A 193 -2.28 11.54 -26.30
CA LYS A 193 -2.01 10.71 -27.50
C LYS A 193 -2.55 9.30 -27.39
N ALA A 194 -2.85 8.85 -26.18
CA ALA A 194 -3.45 7.56 -25.90
C ALA A 194 -4.45 7.71 -24.76
N ALA A 195 -5.57 7.00 -24.86
CA ALA A 195 -6.67 7.00 -23.90
C ALA A 195 -7.21 5.58 -23.78
N LYS A 196 -7.61 5.19 -22.57
CA LYS A 196 -8.25 3.90 -22.30
C LYS A 196 -9.24 4.07 -21.14
N ILE A 197 -10.48 3.61 -21.34
CA ILE A 197 -11.43 3.42 -20.25
C ILE A 197 -11.10 2.09 -19.58
N THR A 198 -10.88 2.13 -18.27
CA THR A 198 -10.37 1.00 -17.48
C THR A 198 -11.45 0.26 -16.71
N ALA A 199 -12.49 0.96 -16.26
CA ALA A 199 -13.63 0.38 -15.55
C ALA A 199 -14.86 1.29 -15.56
N ILE A 200 -16.03 0.70 -15.32
CA ILE A 200 -17.29 1.38 -15.06
C ILE A 200 -17.79 0.91 -13.68
N ALA A 201 -18.20 1.84 -12.82
CA ALA A 201 -18.73 1.55 -11.50
C ALA A 201 -19.97 2.41 -11.18
N GLY A 202 -20.79 1.98 -10.23
CA GLY A 202 -21.84 2.82 -9.66
C GLY A 202 -21.27 3.71 -8.55
N ALA A 203 -21.70 4.97 -8.49
CA ALA A 203 -21.36 5.88 -7.41
C ALA A 203 -22.62 6.61 -6.94
N TYR A 204 -22.87 6.65 -5.63
CA TYR A 204 -24.00 7.41 -5.11
C TYR A 204 -23.65 8.89 -5.02
N TRP A 205 -24.56 9.77 -5.45
CA TRP A 205 -24.35 11.20 -5.33
C TRP A 205 -24.15 11.59 -3.84
N LYS A 206 -23.09 12.36 -3.56
CA LYS A 206 -22.61 12.70 -2.20
C LYS A 206 -22.16 11.51 -1.34
N GLY A 207 -22.05 10.32 -1.92
CA GLY A 207 -21.74 9.09 -1.18
C GLY A 207 -22.89 8.57 -0.33
N ASP A 208 -24.12 9.07 -0.52
CA ASP A 208 -25.31 8.67 0.23
C ASP A 208 -26.19 7.76 -0.62
N GLU A 209 -26.38 6.53 -0.16
CA GLU A 209 -27.16 5.49 -0.84
C GLU A 209 -28.63 5.86 -1.09
N ASN A 210 -29.16 6.86 -0.38
CA ASN A 210 -30.51 7.38 -0.59
C ASN A 210 -30.60 8.35 -1.78
N ASN A 211 -29.46 8.84 -2.27
CA ASN A 211 -29.40 9.74 -3.43
C ASN A 211 -29.35 8.96 -4.75
N LYS A 212 -29.52 9.70 -5.85
CA LYS A 212 -29.42 9.15 -7.20
C LYS A 212 -28.07 8.47 -7.43
N GLN A 213 -28.10 7.29 -8.02
CA GLN A 213 -26.90 6.55 -8.43
C GLN A 213 -26.39 7.11 -9.76
N LEU A 214 -25.15 7.57 -9.76
CA LEU A 214 -24.38 8.01 -10.91
C LEU A 214 -23.54 6.86 -11.46
N THR A 215 -23.09 7.01 -12.71
CA THR A 215 -22.13 6.11 -13.33
C THR A 215 -20.74 6.73 -13.28
N ARG A 216 -19.84 6.09 -12.55
CA ARG A 216 -18.42 6.44 -12.50
C ARG A 216 -17.66 5.76 -13.63
N VAL A 217 -17.07 6.55 -14.52
CA VAL A 217 -16.26 6.06 -15.64
C VAL A 217 -14.79 6.30 -15.32
N TYR A 218 -14.02 5.23 -15.11
CA TYR A 218 -12.57 5.29 -14.89
C TYR A 218 -11.82 5.25 -16.22
N ALA A 219 -10.84 6.13 -16.38
CA ALA A 219 -10.00 6.17 -17.57
C ALA A 219 -8.57 6.61 -17.26
N ILE A 220 -7.66 6.31 -18.18
CA ILE A 220 -6.26 6.71 -18.12
C ILE A 220 -5.80 7.23 -19.48
N THR A 221 -4.94 8.25 -19.46
CA THR A 221 -4.37 8.86 -20.66
C THR A 221 -2.85 8.99 -20.54
N PHE A 222 -2.19 9.02 -21.70
CA PHE A 222 -0.74 9.13 -21.82
C PHE A 222 -0.34 10.05 -22.99
N PRO A 223 0.82 10.72 -22.90
CA PRO A 223 1.35 11.54 -24.00
C PRO A 223 1.97 10.68 -25.11
N LYS A 224 2.16 9.37 -24.89
CA LYS A 224 2.64 8.43 -25.91
C LYS A 224 1.86 7.12 -25.84
N LYS A 225 1.60 6.52 -27.00
CA LYS A 225 0.94 5.20 -27.11
C LYS A 225 1.76 4.08 -26.45
N LYS A 226 3.09 4.15 -26.52
CA LYS A 226 3.99 3.18 -25.90
C LYS A 226 3.75 3.04 -24.39
N GLU A 227 3.53 4.16 -23.70
CA GLU A 227 3.30 4.18 -22.25
C GLU A 227 1.95 3.57 -21.87
N LEU A 228 0.92 3.73 -22.72
CA LEU A 228 -0.34 3.00 -22.52
C LEU A 228 -0.13 1.49 -22.67
N THR A 229 0.65 1.05 -23.65
CA THR A 229 0.98 -0.38 -23.81
C THR A 229 1.72 -0.91 -22.58
N GLU A 230 2.76 -0.21 -22.13
CA GLU A 230 3.53 -0.57 -20.92
C GLU A 230 2.63 -0.61 -19.67
N TYR A 231 1.72 0.35 -19.52
CA TYR A 231 0.73 0.36 -18.44
C TYR A 231 -0.21 -0.86 -18.50
N LEU A 232 -0.74 -1.19 -19.68
CA LEU A 232 -1.64 -2.34 -19.83
C LEU A 232 -0.91 -3.67 -19.58
N GLU A 233 0.35 -3.79 -20.02
CA GLU A 233 1.19 -4.95 -19.69
C GLU A 233 1.42 -5.07 -18.17
N MET A 234 1.68 -3.95 -17.49
CA MET A 234 1.81 -3.90 -16.03
C MET A 234 0.51 -4.32 -15.33
N VAL A 235 -0.65 -3.86 -15.81
CA VAL A 235 -1.98 -4.25 -15.28
C VAL A 235 -2.25 -5.74 -15.46
N GLU A 236 -1.89 -6.32 -16.60
CA GLU A 236 -2.05 -7.76 -16.82
C GLU A 236 -1.09 -8.58 -15.94
N GLN A 237 0.15 -8.11 -15.77
CA GLN A 237 1.07 -8.70 -14.78
C GLN A 237 0.51 -8.60 -13.36
N ALA A 238 -0.12 -7.48 -12.99
CA ALA A 238 -0.76 -7.29 -11.71
C ALA A 238 -1.87 -8.31 -11.45
N LYS A 239 -2.77 -8.49 -12.42
CA LYS A 239 -3.83 -9.50 -12.33
C LYS A 239 -3.29 -10.92 -12.23
N ALA A 240 -2.18 -11.22 -12.89
CA ALA A 240 -1.52 -12.52 -12.83
C ALA A 240 -0.86 -12.78 -11.46
N ARG A 241 -0.42 -11.71 -10.77
CA ARG A 241 0.25 -11.76 -9.46
C ARG A 241 -0.72 -11.65 -8.28
N ASP A 242 -1.96 -11.24 -8.50
CA ASP A 242 -2.96 -11.00 -7.46
C ASP A 242 -3.02 -12.15 -6.45
N HIS A 243 -2.80 -11.83 -5.17
CA HIS A 243 -2.72 -12.83 -4.11
C HIS A 243 -4.02 -13.62 -3.91
N ARG A 244 -5.18 -13.10 -4.33
CA ARG A 244 -6.47 -13.82 -4.23
C ARG A 244 -6.57 -14.89 -5.32
N LYS A 245 -6.03 -14.60 -6.50
CA LYS A 245 -5.92 -15.58 -7.58
C LYS A 245 -4.88 -16.65 -7.22
N LEU A 246 -3.65 -16.22 -6.94
CA LEU A 246 -2.56 -17.13 -6.61
C LEU A 246 -2.79 -17.89 -5.30
N GLY A 247 -3.37 -17.25 -4.29
CA GLY A 247 -3.69 -17.89 -3.02
C GLY A 247 -4.69 -19.04 -3.17
N LYS A 248 -5.61 -18.94 -4.12
CA LYS A 248 -6.51 -20.04 -4.50
C LYS A 248 -5.80 -21.11 -5.33
N GLU A 249 -5.02 -20.71 -6.34
CA GLU A 249 -4.28 -21.64 -7.20
C GLU A 249 -3.23 -22.47 -6.44
N LEU A 250 -2.63 -21.88 -5.40
CA LEU A 250 -1.59 -22.48 -4.56
C LEU A 250 -2.13 -23.08 -3.25
N ASP A 251 -3.45 -23.08 -3.05
CA ASP A 251 -4.12 -23.65 -1.87
C ASP A 251 -3.62 -23.06 -0.53
N LEU A 252 -3.47 -21.74 -0.47
CA LEU A 252 -2.91 -21.02 0.69
C LEU A 252 -3.98 -20.57 1.68
N PHE A 253 -5.10 -20.02 1.20
CA PHE A 253 -6.16 -19.51 2.05
C PHE A 253 -7.53 -19.54 1.35
N HIS A 254 -8.58 -19.45 2.15
CA HIS A 254 -9.96 -19.39 1.69
C HIS A 254 -10.78 -18.37 2.50
N PHE A 255 -11.82 -17.80 1.89
CA PHE A 255 -12.82 -16.97 2.57
C PHE A 255 -14.18 -17.65 2.47
N SER A 256 -14.85 -17.79 3.62
CA SER A 256 -16.18 -18.39 3.71
C SER A 256 -17.20 -17.35 4.16
N GLU A 257 -18.27 -17.18 3.39
CA GLU A 257 -19.38 -16.30 3.75
C GLU A 257 -19.99 -16.67 5.11
N ARG A 258 -20.01 -17.97 5.46
CA ARG A 258 -20.52 -18.45 6.74
C ARG A 258 -19.62 -18.09 7.93
N VAL A 259 -18.32 -17.93 7.69
CA VAL A 259 -17.36 -17.49 8.71
C VAL A 259 -17.43 -15.98 8.90
N GLY A 260 -17.60 -15.25 7.79
CA GLY A 260 -17.77 -13.79 7.79
C GLY A 260 -16.75 -13.08 6.91
N GLN A 261 -17.10 -11.88 6.44
CA GLN A 261 -16.23 -11.09 5.57
C GLN A 261 -15.00 -10.59 6.32
N GLY A 262 -13.84 -10.62 5.64
CA GLY A 262 -12.58 -10.14 6.20
C GLY A 262 -11.97 -11.08 7.25
N LEU A 263 -12.39 -12.35 7.30
CA LEU A 263 -11.88 -13.38 8.20
C LEU A 263 -11.28 -14.54 7.37
N PRO A 264 -9.98 -14.49 7.04
CA PRO A 264 -9.35 -15.51 6.21
C PRO A 264 -9.20 -16.84 6.97
N LEU A 265 -9.43 -17.94 6.25
CA LEU A 265 -9.11 -19.30 6.67
C LEU A 265 -7.79 -19.72 6.04
N TRP A 266 -6.75 -19.89 6.84
CA TRP A 266 -5.47 -20.41 6.38
C TRP A 266 -5.57 -21.91 6.11
N LEU A 267 -5.28 -22.30 4.86
CA LEU A 267 -5.23 -23.70 4.44
C LEU A 267 -3.85 -24.30 4.79
N PRO A 268 -3.65 -25.63 4.76
CA PRO A 268 -2.41 -26.25 5.26
C PRO A 268 -1.12 -25.63 4.69
N LYS A 269 -1.04 -25.44 3.36
CA LYS A 269 0.14 -24.82 2.73
C LYS A 269 0.36 -23.37 3.17
N GLY A 270 -0.72 -22.59 3.31
CA GLY A 270 -0.63 -21.21 3.78
C GLY A 270 -0.29 -21.10 5.27
N ALA A 271 -0.81 -22.02 6.09
CA ALA A 271 -0.47 -22.10 7.51
C ALA A 271 1.01 -22.44 7.72
N ASP A 272 1.57 -23.36 6.92
CA ASP A 272 3.01 -23.67 6.95
C ASP A 272 3.86 -22.47 6.54
N LEU A 273 3.48 -21.78 5.45
CA LEU A 273 4.14 -20.55 5.01
C LEU A 273 4.15 -19.50 6.12
N ARG A 274 2.98 -19.25 6.73
CA ARG A 274 2.82 -18.33 7.84
C ARG A 274 3.69 -18.73 9.03
N ASN A 275 3.64 -19.98 9.47
CA ASN A 275 4.43 -20.48 10.60
C ASN A 275 5.94 -20.32 10.37
N ARG A 276 6.42 -20.50 9.15
CA ARG A 276 7.84 -20.30 8.80
C ARG A 276 8.27 -18.85 8.95
N LEU A 277 7.46 -17.92 8.45
CA LEU A 277 7.69 -16.48 8.65
C LEU A 277 7.69 -16.12 10.14
N GLU A 278 6.71 -16.62 10.89
CA GLU A 278 6.64 -16.37 12.33
C GLU A 278 7.87 -16.91 13.05
N ASN A 279 8.31 -18.13 12.76
CA ASN A 279 9.47 -18.76 13.40
C ASN A 279 10.77 -18.04 13.04
N PHE A 280 10.95 -17.68 11.78
CA PHE A 280 12.10 -16.88 11.32
C PHE A 280 12.25 -15.60 12.14
N LEU A 281 11.16 -14.85 12.30
CA LEU A 281 11.20 -13.62 13.07
C LEU A 281 11.34 -13.88 14.58
N LYS A 282 10.67 -14.89 15.15
CA LYS A 282 10.82 -15.28 16.56
C LYS A 282 12.28 -15.61 16.89
N GLU A 283 13.00 -16.28 15.99
CA GLU A 283 14.43 -16.58 16.16
C GLU A 283 15.30 -15.32 16.17
N ALA A 284 15.08 -14.41 15.21
CA ALA A 284 15.78 -13.12 15.17
C ALA A 284 15.50 -12.30 16.44
N GLN A 285 14.24 -12.22 16.84
CA GLN A 285 13.78 -11.53 18.05
C GLN A 285 14.43 -12.10 19.33
N ARG A 286 14.52 -13.43 19.48
CA ARG A 286 15.17 -14.04 20.64
C ARG A 286 16.66 -13.68 20.72
N LYS A 287 17.37 -13.68 19.59
CA LYS A 287 18.78 -13.26 19.52
C LYS A 287 18.95 -11.78 19.91
N SER A 288 17.96 -10.93 19.59
CA SER A 288 17.91 -9.52 19.99
C SER A 288 17.33 -9.28 21.40
N GLY A 289 17.12 -10.32 22.21
CA GLY A 289 16.70 -10.19 23.61
C GLY A 289 15.21 -9.91 23.83
N TYR A 290 14.36 -10.16 22.83
CA TYR A 290 12.91 -10.10 23.01
C TYR A 290 12.38 -11.29 23.82
N GLN A 291 11.39 -11.01 24.66
CA GLN A 291 10.72 -11.97 25.53
C GLN A 291 9.31 -12.22 24.97
N PRO A 292 8.98 -13.45 24.57
CA PRO A 292 7.66 -13.77 24.06
C PRO A 292 6.60 -13.68 25.15
N VAL A 293 5.48 -13.06 24.84
CA VAL A 293 4.28 -13.00 25.69
C VAL A 293 3.05 -13.43 24.89
N ILE A 294 1.97 -13.78 25.58
CA ILE A 294 0.67 -14.12 24.97
C ILE A 294 -0.41 -13.39 25.76
N THR A 295 -1.28 -12.66 25.07
CA THR A 295 -2.34 -11.86 25.68
C THR A 295 -3.72 -12.27 25.16
N PRO A 296 -4.79 -12.16 25.98
CA PRO A 296 -6.15 -12.52 25.57
C PRO A 296 -6.62 -11.79 24.29
N HIS A 297 -7.65 -12.33 23.63
CA HIS A 297 -8.28 -11.71 22.44
C HIS A 297 -9.33 -10.63 22.81
N ILE A 298 -9.82 -10.67 24.04
CA ILE A 298 -10.76 -9.69 24.60
C ILE A 298 -10.16 -9.05 25.84
N GLY A 299 -10.50 -7.78 26.08
CA GLY A 299 -10.14 -7.07 27.31
C GLY A 299 -11.33 -6.28 27.84
N SER A 300 -11.31 -5.93 29.12
CA SER A 300 -12.30 -4.99 29.68
C SER A 300 -12.27 -3.70 28.88
N LYS A 301 -13.45 -3.12 28.61
CA LYS A 301 -13.58 -1.81 27.95
C LYS A 301 -12.70 -0.75 28.63
N GLU A 302 -12.59 -0.81 29.96
CA GLU A 302 -11.80 0.13 30.77
C GLU A 302 -10.32 0.14 30.41
N LEU A 303 -9.76 -0.99 29.97
CA LEU A 303 -8.38 -1.07 29.49
C LEU A 303 -8.15 -0.16 28.26
N TYR A 304 -9.13 -0.13 27.37
CA TYR A 304 -9.08 0.66 26.13
C TYR A 304 -9.47 2.12 26.34
N VAL A 305 -10.29 2.41 27.35
CA VAL A 305 -10.54 3.78 27.83
C VAL A 305 -9.26 4.35 28.46
N THR A 306 -8.62 3.60 29.36
CA THR A 306 -7.35 3.96 29.99
C THR A 306 -6.29 4.26 28.93
N SER A 307 -6.10 3.37 27.95
CA SER A 307 -5.11 3.58 26.88
C SER A 307 -5.48 4.67 25.85
N GLY A 308 -6.73 5.15 25.83
CA GLY A 308 -7.23 6.10 24.83
C GLY A 308 -7.68 5.47 23.51
N HIS A 309 -7.48 4.17 23.31
CA HIS A 309 -7.88 3.46 22.09
C HIS A 309 -9.39 3.49 21.88
N TYR A 310 -10.21 3.40 22.94
CA TYR A 310 -11.66 3.42 22.81
C TYR A 310 -12.18 4.75 22.21
N ALA A 311 -11.57 5.87 22.58
CA ALA A 311 -11.94 7.18 22.06
C ALA A 311 -11.44 7.42 20.62
N LYS A 312 -10.28 6.87 20.26
CA LYS A 312 -9.61 7.13 18.97
C LYS A 312 -9.96 6.12 17.88
N TYR A 313 -10.18 4.86 18.23
CA TYR A 313 -10.61 3.80 17.30
C TYR A 313 -12.12 3.52 17.36
N GLY A 314 -12.91 4.30 18.10
CA GLY A 314 -14.29 3.95 18.47
C GLY A 314 -15.17 3.44 17.33
N GLU A 315 -15.19 4.14 16.19
CA GLU A 315 -15.94 3.73 14.99
C GLU A 315 -15.27 2.56 14.25
N ASP A 316 -13.94 2.48 14.28
CA ASP A 316 -13.12 1.43 13.67
C ASP A 316 -12.96 0.18 14.56
N SER A 317 -13.67 0.12 15.69
CA SER A 317 -13.63 -1.00 16.64
C SER A 317 -14.92 -1.79 16.58
N PHE A 318 -14.83 -3.09 16.86
CA PHE A 318 -16.04 -3.86 17.12
C PHE A 318 -16.76 -3.30 18.35
N GLN A 319 -18.09 -3.32 18.29
CA GLN A 319 -18.92 -2.83 19.39
C GLN A 319 -18.65 -3.62 20.68
N PRO A 320 -18.75 -2.96 21.86
CA PRO A 320 -18.59 -3.63 23.15
C PRO A 320 -19.51 -4.85 23.29
N ILE A 321 -18.94 -5.96 23.75
CA ILE A 321 -19.65 -7.18 24.13
C ILE A 321 -20.19 -6.95 25.54
N LYS A 322 -21.51 -6.86 25.67
CA LYS A 322 -22.19 -6.74 26.97
C LYS A 322 -22.36 -8.11 27.61
N THR A 323 -22.13 -8.21 28.91
CA THR A 323 -22.46 -9.42 29.67
C THR A 323 -23.83 -9.29 30.35
N PRO A 324 -24.37 -10.37 30.95
CA PRO A 324 -25.56 -10.27 31.79
C PRO A 324 -25.37 -9.42 33.06
N SER A 325 -24.14 -9.04 33.41
CA SER A 325 -23.87 -8.18 34.57
C SER A 325 -23.89 -6.72 34.16
N ASP A 326 -24.68 -5.90 34.86
CA ASP A 326 -24.72 -4.46 34.61
C ASP A 326 -23.33 -3.82 34.81
N GLY A 327 -22.89 -3.05 33.82
CA GLY A 327 -21.62 -2.33 33.84
C GLY A 327 -20.39 -3.14 33.42
N GLU A 328 -20.52 -4.43 33.11
CA GLU A 328 -19.41 -5.25 32.60
C GLU A 328 -19.45 -5.32 31.06
N GLU A 329 -18.46 -4.70 30.43
CA GLU A 329 -18.30 -4.67 28.98
C GLU A 329 -16.88 -5.08 28.56
N PHE A 330 -16.81 -5.92 27.53
CA PHE A 330 -15.55 -6.34 26.91
C PHE A 330 -15.43 -5.80 25.49
N LEU A 331 -14.21 -5.66 25.00
CA LEU A 331 -13.92 -5.36 23.59
C LEU A 331 -13.02 -6.44 23.02
N LEU A 332 -13.28 -6.82 21.77
CA LEU A 332 -12.27 -7.47 20.93
C LEU A 332 -11.08 -6.51 20.81
N LYS A 333 -9.87 -7.00 21.10
CA LYS A 333 -8.71 -6.11 21.19
C LYS A 333 -8.40 -5.48 19.82
N PRO A 334 -8.35 -4.14 19.70
CA PRO A 334 -7.95 -3.47 18.46
C PRO A 334 -6.41 -3.37 18.32
N MET A 335 -5.68 -3.50 19.43
CA MET A 335 -4.22 -3.42 19.56
C MET A 335 -3.70 -4.23 20.76
N ASN A 336 -2.43 -4.64 20.73
CA ASN A 336 -1.82 -5.40 21.84
C ASN A 336 -1.19 -4.51 22.93
N CYS A 337 -0.81 -3.27 22.60
CA CYS A 337 -0.10 -2.36 23.51
C CYS A 337 -0.70 -2.21 24.92
N PRO A 338 -2.03 -2.15 25.13
CA PRO A 338 -2.59 -1.99 26.48
C PRO A 338 -2.29 -3.21 27.37
N HIS A 339 -2.31 -4.42 26.80
CA HIS A 339 -2.02 -5.64 27.55
C HIS A 339 -0.53 -5.74 27.91
N HIS A 340 0.37 -5.29 27.03
CA HIS A 340 1.81 -5.31 27.30
C HIS A 340 2.18 -4.30 28.40
N CYS A 341 1.44 -3.19 28.53
CA CYS A 341 1.57 -2.27 29.66
C CYS A 341 1.24 -2.97 30.99
N GLU A 342 0.15 -3.74 31.05
CA GLU A 342 -0.22 -4.50 32.24
C GLU A 342 0.79 -5.61 32.57
N ILE A 343 1.38 -6.25 31.55
CA ILE A 343 2.50 -7.21 31.76
C ILE A 343 3.73 -6.49 32.34
N PHE A 344 4.05 -5.28 31.86
CA PHE A 344 5.16 -4.50 32.41
C PHE A 344 4.96 -4.21 33.91
N LYS A 345 3.74 -3.80 34.31
CA LYS A 345 3.36 -3.52 35.70
C LYS A 345 3.40 -4.72 36.63
N ALA A 346 3.29 -5.93 36.11
CA ALA A 346 3.15 -7.14 36.92
C ALA A 346 4.27 -7.35 37.95
N ARG A 347 5.44 -6.71 37.77
CA ARG A 347 6.48 -6.65 38.79
C ARG A 347 7.23 -5.31 38.80
N PRO A 348 7.75 -4.86 39.94
CA PRO A 348 8.65 -3.71 40.00
C PRO A 348 9.89 -3.88 39.09
N ARG A 349 10.36 -2.75 38.55
CA ARG A 349 11.52 -2.68 37.64
C ARG A 349 12.52 -1.63 38.12
N THR A 350 13.79 -1.86 37.83
CA THR A 350 14.87 -0.88 38.00
C THR A 350 15.45 -0.49 36.64
N TYR A 351 16.23 0.59 36.58
CA TYR A 351 16.92 1.00 35.35
C TYR A 351 17.85 -0.10 34.79
N LYS A 352 18.30 -1.05 35.62
CA LYS A 352 19.13 -2.20 35.21
C LYS A 352 18.33 -3.32 34.55
N ASP A 353 17.01 -3.36 34.76
CA ASP A 353 16.12 -4.29 34.06
C ASP A 353 15.81 -3.81 32.64
N LEU A 354 16.07 -2.54 32.31
CA LEU A 354 15.74 -1.92 31.03
C LEU A 354 16.92 -2.00 30.04
N PRO A 355 16.67 -2.26 28.75
CA PRO A 355 15.35 -2.31 28.10
C PRO A 355 14.64 -3.67 28.27
N VAL A 356 13.32 -3.63 28.49
CA VAL A 356 12.45 -4.81 28.47
C VAL A 356 11.72 -4.85 27.13
N ARG A 357 11.84 -5.97 26.40
CA ARG A 357 11.30 -6.10 25.05
C ARG A 357 10.24 -7.21 25.01
N PHE A 358 8.96 -6.89 25.09
CA PHE A 358 7.90 -7.91 24.94
C PHE A 358 7.51 -8.06 23.47
N ALA A 359 7.43 -9.30 22.98
CA ALA A 359 7.01 -9.60 21.60
C ALA A 359 5.86 -10.60 21.59
N GLU A 360 4.92 -10.42 20.67
CA GLU A 360 3.76 -11.29 20.51
C GLU A 360 3.33 -11.31 19.04
N PHE A 361 3.02 -12.50 18.51
CA PHE A 361 2.21 -12.59 17.29
C PHE A 361 0.75 -12.43 17.68
N GLY A 362 0.36 -11.19 17.98
CA GLY A 362 -0.90 -10.85 18.64
C GLY A 362 -2.02 -10.66 17.64
N THR A 363 -3.07 -11.48 17.73
CA THR A 363 -4.26 -11.33 16.89
C THR A 363 -5.15 -10.21 17.40
N VAL A 364 -5.40 -9.21 16.55
CA VAL A 364 -6.24 -8.06 16.84
C VAL A 364 -7.41 -7.98 15.86
N TYR A 365 -8.41 -7.17 16.20
CA TYR A 365 -9.65 -7.04 15.45
C TYR A 365 -10.00 -5.58 15.21
N ARG A 366 -10.27 -5.22 13.96
CA ARG A 366 -10.75 -3.88 13.57
C ARG A 366 -12.00 -4.00 12.73
N TYR A 367 -12.92 -3.07 12.93
CA TYR A 367 -14.16 -3.01 12.19
C TYR A 367 -13.96 -2.22 10.90
N GLU A 368 -13.34 -2.88 9.92
CA GLU A 368 -13.21 -2.35 8.55
C GLU A 368 -14.57 -2.44 7.83
N GLN A 369 -14.94 -1.40 7.08
CA GLN A 369 -16.20 -1.40 6.35
C GLN A 369 -16.17 -2.47 5.25
N SER A 370 -17.32 -3.06 4.92
CA SER A 370 -17.38 -4.19 3.98
C SER A 370 -16.82 -3.86 2.59
N GLY A 371 -17.04 -2.62 2.12
CA GLY A 371 -16.51 -2.12 0.85
C GLY A 371 -14.99 -1.91 0.83
N GLU A 372 -14.36 -1.89 1.99
CA GLU A 372 -12.92 -1.68 2.13
C GLU A 372 -12.13 -2.99 2.20
N LEU A 373 -12.80 -4.11 2.48
CA LEU A 373 -12.17 -5.42 2.60
C LEU A 373 -11.57 -5.87 1.27
N HIS A 374 -10.31 -6.32 1.32
CA HIS A 374 -9.60 -6.71 0.10
C HIS A 374 -8.64 -7.87 0.34
N GLY A 375 -9.13 -9.10 0.08
CA GLY A 375 -8.34 -10.32 0.23
C GLY A 375 -7.66 -10.37 1.59
N LEU A 376 -6.34 -10.60 1.61
CA LEU A 376 -5.52 -10.56 2.82
C LEU A 376 -4.93 -9.18 3.14
N THR A 377 -4.98 -8.22 2.20
CA THR A 377 -4.37 -6.88 2.39
C THR A 377 -5.15 -5.99 3.36
N ARG A 378 -6.48 -6.20 3.45
CA ARG A 378 -7.38 -5.49 4.38
C ARG A 378 -8.46 -6.43 4.89
N VAL A 379 -8.38 -6.76 6.17
CA VAL A 379 -9.16 -7.80 6.86
C VAL A 379 -9.61 -7.30 8.24
N ARG A 380 -10.62 -7.94 8.84
CA ARG A 380 -11.14 -7.56 10.17
C ARG A 380 -10.43 -8.26 11.32
N GLY A 381 -9.92 -9.47 11.09
CA GLY A 381 -9.11 -10.21 12.05
C GLY A 381 -7.75 -10.48 11.45
N PHE A 382 -6.69 -10.04 12.12
CA PHE A 382 -5.32 -10.19 11.64
C PHE A 382 -4.35 -10.32 12.79
N THR A 383 -3.17 -10.89 12.50
CA THR A 383 -2.13 -11.12 13.50
C THR A 383 -0.93 -10.26 13.20
N GLN A 384 -0.52 -9.44 14.16
CA GLN A 384 0.65 -8.57 14.02
C GLN A 384 1.85 -9.18 14.72
N ASP A 385 3.04 -9.00 14.17
CA ASP A 385 4.32 -9.38 14.79
C ASP A 385 4.77 -8.34 15.85
N ASP A 386 3.78 -7.91 16.63
CA ASP A 386 3.83 -6.74 17.48
C ASP A 386 4.82 -6.90 18.63
N ALA A 387 5.47 -5.81 18.99
CA ALA A 387 6.33 -5.77 20.15
C ALA A 387 6.41 -4.38 20.75
N HIS A 388 6.60 -4.39 22.06
CA HIS A 388 6.68 -3.19 22.88
C HIS A 388 7.95 -3.23 23.70
N ILE A 389 8.82 -2.27 23.43
CA ILE A 389 10.08 -2.09 24.15
C ILE A 389 9.90 -0.98 25.17
N PHE A 390 10.13 -1.29 26.43
CA PHE A 390 10.15 -0.33 27.53
C PHE A 390 11.61 -0.02 27.84
N CYS A 391 12.02 1.22 27.64
CA CYS A 391 13.42 1.65 27.80
C CYS A 391 13.51 2.99 28.55
N THR A 392 14.72 3.36 28.96
CA THR A 392 14.97 4.70 29.51
C THR A 392 15.04 5.74 28.39
N ASN A 393 14.93 7.03 28.72
CA ASN A 393 15.05 8.12 27.75
C ASN A 393 16.37 8.06 26.96
N GLU A 394 17.46 7.68 27.61
CA GLU A 394 18.80 7.59 27.00
C GLU A 394 18.91 6.43 26.00
N GLN A 395 18.12 5.37 26.19
CA GLN A 395 18.13 4.16 25.37
C GLN A 395 17.28 4.29 24.09
N VAL A 396 16.42 5.31 23.97
CA VAL A 396 15.44 5.43 22.87
C VAL A 396 16.09 5.31 21.49
N LYS A 397 17.17 6.07 21.24
CA LYS A 397 17.83 6.10 19.93
C LYS A 397 18.45 4.75 19.56
N GLU A 398 19.10 4.11 20.53
CA GLU A 398 19.70 2.78 20.34
C GLU A 398 18.64 1.73 20.04
N GLU A 399 17.53 1.72 20.78
CA GLU A 399 16.45 0.76 20.55
C GLU A 399 15.73 0.98 19.22
N VAL A 400 15.47 2.22 18.82
CA VAL A 400 14.91 2.51 17.48
C VAL A 400 15.87 2.06 16.38
N SER A 401 17.17 2.34 16.53
CA SER A 401 18.21 1.88 15.60
C SER A 401 18.23 0.35 15.48
N ASN A 402 18.17 -0.38 16.59
CA ASN A 402 18.13 -1.85 16.61
C ASN A 402 16.87 -2.42 15.94
N VAL A 403 15.73 -1.74 16.08
CA VAL A 403 14.48 -2.12 15.39
C VAL A 403 14.62 -1.90 13.88
N ILE A 404 15.20 -0.80 13.44
CA ILE A 404 15.45 -0.54 12.00
C ILE A 404 16.34 -1.63 11.42
N ASP A 405 17.40 -2.04 12.11
CA ASP A 405 18.28 -3.12 11.67
C ASP A 405 17.54 -4.45 11.48
N LEU A 406 16.59 -4.75 12.38
CA LEU A 406 15.73 -5.92 12.26
C LEU A 406 14.81 -5.84 11.02
N VAL A 407 14.26 -4.67 10.72
CA VAL A 407 13.43 -4.47 9.50
C VAL A 407 14.27 -4.63 8.24
N LEU A 408 15.46 -4.01 8.19
CA LEU A 408 16.36 -4.10 7.04
C LEU A 408 16.87 -5.54 6.82
N TYR A 409 17.11 -6.28 7.90
CA TYR A 409 17.45 -7.71 7.82
C TYR A 409 16.35 -8.50 7.11
N ILE A 410 15.09 -8.29 7.48
CA ILE A 410 13.93 -8.95 6.86
C ILE A 410 13.83 -8.59 5.38
N PHE A 411 13.97 -7.31 5.04
CA PHE A 411 13.88 -6.86 3.64
C PHE A 411 14.97 -7.48 2.78
N LYS A 412 16.20 -7.59 3.30
CA LYS A 412 17.30 -8.28 2.63
C LYS A 412 16.99 -9.77 2.41
N THR A 413 16.53 -10.49 3.45
CA THR A 413 16.24 -11.93 3.35
C THR A 413 15.09 -12.27 2.40
N LEU A 414 14.16 -11.35 2.20
CA LEU A 414 12.99 -11.54 1.33
C LEU A 414 13.08 -10.82 -0.02
N ASP A 415 14.26 -10.27 -0.34
CA ASP A 415 14.57 -9.57 -1.59
C ASP A 415 13.73 -8.28 -1.85
N PHE A 416 13.28 -7.62 -0.79
CA PHE A 416 12.62 -6.30 -0.90
C PHE A 416 13.65 -5.19 -1.06
N LYS A 417 13.96 -4.84 -2.32
CA LYS A 417 15.01 -3.86 -2.68
C LYS A 417 14.52 -2.42 -2.82
N ASP A 418 13.28 -2.22 -3.23
CA ASP A 418 12.70 -0.89 -3.51
C ASP A 418 11.79 -0.49 -2.34
N PHE A 419 12.34 0.34 -1.45
CA PHE A 419 11.58 0.91 -0.34
C PHE A 419 12.02 2.35 -0.05
N ILE A 420 11.10 3.12 0.51
CA ILE A 420 11.36 4.46 1.05
C ILE A 420 10.85 4.52 2.49
N VAL A 421 11.50 5.32 3.34
CA VAL A 421 11.09 5.45 4.73
C VAL A 421 10.26 6.72 4.91
N GLN A 422 9.01 6.57 5.30
CA GLN A 422 8.14 7.69 5.59
C GLN A 422 8.27 8.09 7.06
N VAL A 423 8.65 9.35 7.30
CA VAL A 423 8.65 9.99 8.62
C VAL A 423 7.26 10.60 8.82
N SER A 424 6.42 9.88 9.54
CA SER A 424 5.03 10.26 9.81
C SER A 424 4.93 11.06 11.10
N LEU A 425 4.52 12.33 10.98
CA LEU A 425 4.49 13.33 12.05
C LEU A 425 3.07 13.81 12.35
N ARG A 426 2.87 14.49 13.48
CA ARG A 426 1.55 15.01 13.84
C ARG A 426 1.09 16.09 12.88
N ASP A 427 -0.22 16.17 12.64
CA ASP A 427 -0.82 17.30 11.93
C ASP A 427 -0.77 18.55 12.84
N PRO A 428 -0.01 19.61 12.48
CA PRO A 428 0.02 20.83 13.26
C PRO A 428 -1.34 21.56 13.27
N ASP A 429 -2.18 21.33 12.27
CA ASP A 429 -3.48 21.98 12.13
C ASP A 429 -4.62 21.23 12.85
N LYS A 430 -4.35 20.00 13.35
CA LYS A 430 -5.33 19.15 14.06
C LYS A 430 -4.76 18.54 15.35
N PRO A 431 -4.35 19.35 16.33
CA PRO A 431 -3.73 18.88 17.56
C PRO A 431 -4.63 17.93 18.37
N GLU A 432 -5.95 18.09 18.30
CA GLU A 432 -6.95 17.26 19.01
C GLU A 432 -6.95 15.79 18.57
N LYS A 433 -6.40 15.48 17.39
CA LYS A 433 -6.21 14.09 16.92
C LYS A 433 -5.20 13.34 17.78
N TYR A 434 -4.26 14.04 18.41
CA TYR A 434 -3.13 13.47 19.13
C TYR A 434 -3.30 13.58 20.65
N ILE A 435 -2.64 12.71 21.40
CA ILE A 435 -2.58 12.77 22.88
C ILE A 435 -1.16 13.12 23.33
N GLY A 436 -1.03 13.66 24.53
CA GLY A 436 0.26 14.00 25.13
C GLY A 436 0.59 15.48 25.17
N SER A 437 1.73 15.80 25.76
CA SER A 437 2.30 17.15 25.80
C SER A 437 3.12 17.45 24.54
N ASP A 438 3.20 18.73 24.16
CA ASP A 438 4.05 19.18 23.05
C ASP A 438 5.52 18.81 23.27
N GLU A 439 6.00 18.87 24.51
CA GLU A 439 7.37 18.50 24.85
C GLU A 439 7.68 17.02 24.52
N ASN A 440 6.74 16.10 24.81
CA ASN A 440 6.90 14.69 24.50
C ASN A 440 6.91 14.45 22.98
N TRP A 441 6.06 15.17 22.25
CA TRP A 441 6.04 15.12 20.78
C TRP A 441 7.36 15.63 20.18
N ASP A 442 7.84 16.80 20.61
CA ASP A 442 9.07 17.38 20.08
C ASP A 442 10.29 16.47 20.33
N LYS A 443 10.34 15.82 21.51
CA LYS A 443 11.36 14.80 21.83
C LYS A 443 11.26 13.60 20.90
N ALA A 444 10.06 13.05 20.70
CA ALA A 444 9.83 11.87 19.87
C ALA A 444 10.15 12.14 18.39
N GLU A 445 9.69 13.27 17.85
CA GLU A 445 9.88 13.62 16.45
C GLU A 445 11.35 13.89 16.13
N LYS A 446 12.05 14.57 17.04
CA LYS A 446 13.49 14.78 16.94
C LYS A 446 14.25 13.45 16.96
N ALA A 447 13.94 12.56 17.90
CA ALA A 447 14.63 11.28 18.02
C ALA A 447 14.45 10.41 16.75
N ILE A 448 13.23 10.33 16.20
CA ILE A 448 12.97 9.54 14.99
C ILE A 448 13.73 10.09 13.77
N ARG A 449 13.79 11.42 13.61
CA ARG A 449 14.52 12.06 12.50
C ARG A 449 16.03 11.84 12.63
N GLU A 450 16.60 12.08 13.80
CA GLU A 450 18.04 11.89 14.05
C GLU A 450 18.48 10.43 13.82
N VAL A 451 17.65 9.46 14.21
CA VAL A 451 17.96 8.04 13.97
C VAL A 451 17.87 7.72 12.46
N ALA A 452 16.84 8.21 11.76
CA ALA A 452 16.71 7.99 10.32
C ALA A 452 17.89 8.59 9.53
N GLU A 453 18.33 9.80 9.90
CA GLU A 453 19.52 10.45 9.35
C GLU A 453 20.80 9.65 9.64
N SER A 454 20.98 9.18 10.89
CA SER A 454 22.17 8.40 11.28
C SER A 454 22.30 7.05 10.57
N LYS A 455 21.17 6.49 10.11
CA LYS A 455 21.08 5.25 9.34
C LYS A 455 21.16 5.48 7.82
N GLU A 456 21.32 6.72 7.38
CA GLU A 456 21.40 7.12 5.97
C GLU A 456 20.18 6.64 5.16
N LEU A 457 18.99 6.64 5.77
CA LEU A 457 17.75 6.21 5.13
C LEU A 457 17.24 7.29 4.17
N GLU A 458 16.80 6.89 2.98
CA GLU A 458 16.05 7.78 2.10
C GLU A 458 14.66 8.02 2.71
N THR A 459 14.35 9.28 3.05
CA THR A 459 13.13 9.62 3.78
C THR A 459 12.20 10.61 3.08
N ILE A 460 10.91 10.46 3.34
CA ILE A 460 9.87 11.46 3.01
C ILE A 460 9.09 11.83 4.26
N VAL A 461 8.85 13.12 4.49
CA VAL A 461 8.05 13.59 5.64
C VAL A 461 6.57 13.64 5.26
N LYS A 462 5.71 13.13 6.14
CA LYS A 462 4.24 13.21 6.02
C LYS A 462 3.61 13.67 7.32
N TYR A 463 3.03 14.87 7.32
CA TYR A 463 2.23 15.38 8.43
C TYR A 463 0.83 14.74 8.41
N GLY A 464 0.24 14.54 9.59
CA GLY A 464 -1.08 13.95 9.76
C GLY A 464 -1.13 12.43 9.78
N GLU A 465 -0.03 11.78 9.40
CA GLU A 465 0.08 10.33 9.30
C GLU A 465 0.59 9.66 10.58
N ALA A 466 1.06 10.41 11.60
CA ALA A 466 1.50 9.84 12.88
C ALA A 466 0.40 9.03 13.61
N ALA A 467 0.81 8.11 14.48
CA ALA A 467 -0.11 7.46 15.41
C ALA A 467 -0.63 8.51 16.42
N PHE A 468 -1.80 8.28 17.02
CA PHE A 468 -2.37 9.28 17.94
C PHE A 468 -1.52 9.51 19.19
N TYR A 469 -0.63 8.57 19.54
CA TYR A 469 0.26 8.62 20.70
C TYR A 469 1.74 8.90 20.37
N GLY A 470 2.13 9.03 19.09
CA GLY A 470 3.52 9.31 18.76
C GLY A 470 3.87 9.28 17.27
N PRO A 471 5.02 9.83 16.88
CA PRO A 471 5.52 9.77 15.51
C PRO A 471 5.98 8.35 15.16
N LYS A 472 6.06 8.08 13.86
CA LYS A 472 6.48 6.76 13.35
C LYS A 472 7.37 6.86 12.11
N LEU A 473 8.28 5.90 11.98
CA LEU A 473 8.96 5.57 10.74
C LEU A 473 8.25 4.39 10.09
N ASP A 474 7.66 4.63 8.92
CA ASP A 474 6.95 3.63 8.14
C ASP A 474 7.79 3.20 6.94
N PHE A 475 8.00 1.90 6.78
CA PHE A 475 8.78 1.34 5.68
C PHE A 475 7.84 1.01 4.52
N MET A 476 7.91 1.85 3.50
CA MET A 476 7.04 1.85 2.34
C MET A 476 7.71 1.07 1.21
N VAL A 477 7.33 -0.19 1.02
CA VAL A 477 7.90 -1.08 0.01
C VAL A 477 7.11 -0.94 -1.29
N ARG A 478 7.81 -0.79 -2.41
CA ARG A 478 7.21 -0.86 -3.73
C ARG A 478 7.12 -2.31 -4.19
N ASP A 479 5.92 -2.77 -4.53
CA ASP A 479 5.73 -4.09 -5.11
C ASP A 479 6.15 -4.13 -6.59
N ALA A 480 6.17 -5.33 -7.17
CA ALA A 480 6.63 -5.57 -8.53
C ALA A 480 5.77 -4.92 -9.63
N ILE A 481 4.65 -4.30 -9.28
CA ILE A 481 3.76 -3.58 -10.20
C ILE A 481 3.61 -2.10 -9.83
N GLY A 482 4.50 -1.59 -8.97
CA GLY A 482 4.67 -0.17 -8.70
C GLY A 482 3.81 0.39 -7.57
N ARG A 483 2.96 -0.41 -6.91
CA ARG A 483 2.16 0.04 -5.77
C ARG A 483 3.03 0.08 -4.52
N THR A 484 2.70 0.99 -3.61
CA THR A 484 3.46 1.17 -2.38
C THR A 484 2.69 0.62 -1.18
N TRP A 485 3.34 -0.21 -0.37
CA TRP A 485 2.76 -0.84 0.80
C TRP A 485 3.57 -0.54 2.06
N GLN A 486 2.90 -0.17 3.13
CA GLN A 486 3.51 -0.12 4.47
C GLN A 486 3.66 -1.55 5.00
N LEU A 487 4.90 -2.00 5.20
CA LEU A 487 5.21 -3.29 5.82
C LEU A 487 5.73 -3.14 7.25
N GLY A 488 6.83 -2.41 7.41
CA GLY A 488 7.46 -2.17 8.72
C GLY A 488 7.01 -0.86 9.35
N THR A 489 6.92 -0.81 10.68
CA THR A 489 6.76 0.44 11.42
C THR A 489 7.52 0.42 12.74
N VAL A 490 8.09 1.56 13.12
CA VAL A 490 8.62 1.83 14.46
C VAL A 490 8.11 3.17 14.96
N GLN A 491 7.62 3.21 16.20
CA GLN A 491 6.91 4.35 16.76
C GLN A 491 7.42 4.62 18.17
N ILE A 492 7.58 5.90 18.52
CA ILE A 492 8.04 6.32 19.86
C ILE A 492 6.85 6.88 20.63
N ASP A 493 6.53 6.28 21.76
CA ASP A 493 5.38 6.61 22.60
C ASP A 493 5.82 6.95 24.03
N TYR A 494 5.61 8.21 24.41
CA TYR A 494 5.78 8.70 25.78
C TYR A 494 4.46 8.72 26.57
N ASN A 495 3.32 8.55 25.88
CA ASN A 495 1.99 8.81 26.38
C ASN A 495 1.35 7.58 27.05
N LEU A 496 1.41 6.40 26.44
CA LEU A 496 0.85 5.20 27.08
C LEU A 496 1.51 4.90 28.43
N PRO A 497 2.85 4.99 28.59
CA PRO A 497 3.49 4.85 29.90
C PRO A 497 2.94 5.81 30.97
N GLU A 498 2.61 7.05 30.61
CA GLU A 498 1.98 8.01 31.53
C GLU A 498 0.55 7.61 31.88
N ARG A 499 -0.27 7.27 30.88
CA ARG A 499 -1.69 6.90 31.07
C ARG A 499 -1.88 5.63 31.87
N PHE A 500 -0.94 4.69 31.75
CA PHE A 500 -0.90 3.49 32.55
C PHE A 500 -0.15 3.69 33.87
N GLU A 501 0.46 4.82 34.15
CA GLU A 501 1.28 5.00 35.35
C GLU A 501 2.40 3.93 35.46
N LEU A 502 3.08 3.63 34.34
CA LEU A 502 4.22 2.71 34.31
C LEU A 502 5.45 3.34 34.96
N GLU A 503 6.20 2.59 35.76
CA GLU A 503 7.29 3.13 36.58
C GLU A 503 8.49 2.17 36.63
N TYR A 504 9.69 2.74 36.72
CA TYR A 504 10.90 2.04 37.13
C TYR A 504 11.70 2.86 38.14
N ILE A 505 12.55 2.20 38.93
CA ILE A 505 13.46 2.86 39.88
C ILE A 505 14.76 3.22 39.16
N GLY A 506 15.08 4.52 39.11
CA GLY A 506 16.27 5.08 38.48
C GLY A 506 17.56 4.81 39.28
N SER A 507 18.70 5.17 38.70
CA SER A 507 20.01 5.12 39.38
C SER A 507 20.11 6.12 40.53
N ASP A 508 19.27 7.15 40.52
CA ASP A 508 19.06 8.15 41.57
C ASP A 508 18.11 7.67 42.68
N ASN A 509 17.62 6.43 42.59
CA ASN A 509 16.65 5.81 43.50
C ASN A 509 15.26 6.50 43.50
N SER A 510 14.98 7.32 42.48
CA SER A 510 13.66 7.93 42.25
C SER A 510 12.82 7.09 41.30
N LYS A 511 11.51 7.35 41.28
CA LYS A 511 10.59 6.76 40.30
C LYS A 511 10.65 7.55 38.99
N HIS A 512 10.83 6.84 37.88
CA HIS A 512 10.86 7.39 36.52
C HIS A 512 9.85 6.69 35.63
N ARG A 513 9.35 7.38 34.61
CA ARG A 513 8.49 6.81 33.56
C ARG A 513 9.36 6.20 32.46
N PRO A 514 9.13 4.95 32.02
CA PRO A 514 9.80 4.40 30.84
C PRO A 514 9.23 5.03 29.57
N VAL A 515 10.00 4.98 28.48
CA VAL A 515 9.52 5.25 27.12
C VAL A 515 9.11 3.93 26.48
N MET A 516 8.04 3.92 25.70
CA MET A 516 7.55 2.75 24.99
C MET A 516 7.83 2.90 23.50
N ILE A 517 8.48 1.90 22.89
CA ILE A 517 8.68 1.83 21.44
C ILE A 517 7.79 0.71 20.91
N HIS A 518 6.91 1.06 19.98
CA HIS A 518 6.05 0.12 19.27
C HIS A 518 6.74 -0.28 17.98
N ARG A 519 6.74 -1.58 17.65
CA ARG A 519 7.29 -2.02 16.38
C ARG A 519 6.58 -3.24 15.82
N ALA A 520 6.43 -3.25 14.50
CA ALA A 520 5.92 -4.39 13.73
C ALA A 520 6.68 -4.47 12.40
N PRO A 521 7.78 -5.24 12.32
CA PRO A 521 8.57 -5.41 11.11
C PRO A 521 7.83 -5.99 9.91
N PHE A 522 6.96 -6.98 10.11
CA PHE A 522 6.07 -7.50 9.07
C PHE A 522 4.76 -6.70 8.97
N GLY A 523 4.35 -6.07 10.07
CA GLY A 523 3.06 -5.40 10.17
C GLY A 523 1.98 -6.41 10.57
N SER A 524 1.18 -6.88 9.61
CA SER A 524 0.24 -7.99 9.84
C SER A 524 0.60 -9.17 8.94
N MET A 525 0.50 -10.39 9.46
CA MET A 525 0.81 -11.62 8.72
C MET A 525 -0.03 -11.74 7.45
N GLU A 526 -1.31 -11.37 7.53
CA GLU A 526 -2.23 -11.38 6.40
C GLU A 526 -1.74 -10.45 5.28
N ARG A 527 -1.52 -9.16 5.60
CA ARG A 527 -1.05 -8.18 4.60
C ARG A 527 0.34 -8.54 4.07
N PHE A 528 1.24 -8.96 4.95
CA PHE A 528 2.61 -9.32 4.58
C PHE A 528 2.64 -10.48 3.59
N VAL A 529 1.89 -11.55 3.88
CA VAL A 529 1.80 -12.72 2.98
C VAL A 529 1.14 -12.34 1.66
N ALA A 530 0.13 -11.46 1.66
CA ALA A 530 -0.47 -10.96 0.42
C ALA A 530 0.58 -10.31 -0.50
N ILE A 531 1.38 -9.40 0.06
CA ILE A 531 2.43 -8.69 -0.66
C ILE A 531 3.55 -9.64 -1.07
N LEU A 532 3.92 -10.60 -0.22
CA LEU A 532 4.91 -11.62 -0.54
C LEU A 532 4.47 -12.50 -1.73
N ILE A 533 3.20 -12.93 -1.76
CA ILE A 533 2.64 -13.69 -2.89
C ILE A 533 2.77 -12.90 -4.19
N GLU A 534 2.41 -11.62 -4.16
CA GLU A 534 2.42 -10.72 -5.32
C GLU A 534 3.85 -10.40 -5.79
N HIS A 535 4.75 -10.13 -4.84
CA HIS A 535 6.17 -9.87 -5.07
C HIS A 535 6.84 -11.06 -5.77
N CYS A 536 6.64 -12.26 -5.22
CA CYS A 536 7.22 -13.50 -5.75
C CYS A 536 6.44 -14.10 -6.94
N ALA A 537 5.30 -13.53 -7.33
CA ALA A 537 4.37 -14.15 -8.28
C ALA A 537 4.04 -15.63 -7.93
N GLY A 538 3.93 -15.91 -6.63
CA GLY A 538 3.69 -17.25 -6.07
C GLY A 538 4.91 -18.19 -6.05
N LYS A 539 6.08 -17.75 -6.50
CA LYS A 539 7.34 -18.52 -6.47
C LYS A 539 8.18 -18.13 -5.25
N PHE A 540 7.78 -18.62 -4.07
CA PHE A 540 8.42 -18.23 -2.81
C PHE A 540 9.91 -18.64 -2.75
N PRO A 541 10.74 -17.94 -1.95
CA PRO A 541 12.06 -18.41 -1.57
C PRO A 541 12.01 -19.84 -1.03
N LEU A 542 13.02 -20.64 -1.35
CA LEU A 542 13.02 -22.09 -1.08
C LEU A 542 12.80 -22.44 0.40
N TRP A 543 13.26 -21.59 1.31
CA TRP A 543 13.10 -21.78 2.75
C TRP A 543 11.65 -21.58 3.24
N LEU A 544 10.86 -20.78 2.51
CA LEU A 544 9.45 -20.52 2.78
C LEU A 544 8.49 -21.48 2.08
N THR A 545 8.91 -22.07 0.95
CA THR A 545 8.05 -22.91 0.15
C THR A 545 7.51 -24.09 0.96
N PRO A 546 6.16 -24.27 1.06
CA PRO A 546 5.55 -25.39 1.80
C PRO A 546 5.96 -26.75 1.25
N GLU A 547 6.09 -26.85 -0.07
CA GLU A 547 6.50 -28.06 -0.80
C GLU A 547 7.74 -27.72 -1.64
N GLN A 548 8.93 -28.04 -1.13
CA GLN A 548 10.21 -27.72 -1.78
C GLN A 548 10.48 -28.65 -2.96
N ALA A 549 10.08 -29.92 -2.83
CA ALA A 549 10.27 -30.93 -3.84
C ALA A 549 9.01 -31.81 -4.01
N ARG A 550 8.80 -32.32 -5.22
CA ARG A 550 7.79 -33.34 -5.50
C ARG A 550 8.42 -34.53 -6.19
N VAL A 551 8.30 -35.70 -5.61
CA VAL A 551 8.80 -36.96 -6.17
C VAL A 551 7.77 -37.52 -7.15
N LEU A 552 8.19 -37.72 -8.41
CA LEU A 552 7.37 -38.16 -9.52
C LEU A 552 7.77 -39.57 -9.95
N ALA A 553 6.98 -40.57 -9.55
CA ALA A 553 7.20 -41.95 -9.99
C ALA A 553 6.80 -42.12 -11.47
N LEU A 554 7.67 -42.76 -12.27
CA LEU A 554 7.41 -43.07 -13.69
C LEU A 554 6.25 -44.07 -13.89
N SER A 555 6.03 -44.94 -12.91
CA SER A 555 4.93 -45.91 -12.89
C SER A 555 4.66 -46.35 -11.46
N ASP A 556 3.51 -47.00 -11.23
CA ASP A 556 3.10 -47.46 -9.90
C ASP A 556 4.13 -48.41 -9.25
N LYS A 557 4.96 -49.10 -10.06
CA LYS A 557 6.05 -49.98 -9.60
C LYS A 557 7.13 -49.26 -8.79
N TYR A 558 7.25 -47.94 -8.93
CA TYR A 558 8.28 -47.12 -8.28
C TYR A 558 7.73 -46.27 -7.14
N ASN A 559 6.44 -46.41 -6.78
CA ASN A 559 5.82 -45.64 -5.69
C ASN A 559 6.49 -45.91 -4.33
N ASP A 560 6.88 -47.16 -4.05
CA ASP A 560 7.57 -47.50 -2.80
C ASP A 560 8.92 -46.78 -2.68
N TYR A 561 9.69 -46.72 -3.77
CA TYR A 561 10.96 -46.00 -3.82
C TYR A 561 10.74 -44.49 -3.74
N ALA A 562 9.68 -43.95 -4.36
CA ALA A 562 9.34 -42.54 -4.23
C ALA A 562 9.03 -42.13 -2.77
N LEU A 563 8.33 -43.00 -2.03
CA LEU A 563 8.06 -42.83 -0.61
C LEU A 563 9.34 -42.93 0.24
N GLU A 564 10.25 -43.84 -0.11
CA GLU A 564 11.57 -43.94 0.54
C GLU A 564 12.39 -42.66 0.35
N VAL A 565 12.47 -42.15 -0.89
CA VAL A 565 13.13 -40.87 -1.22
C VAL A 565 12.54 -39.72 -0.40
N SER A 566 11.20 -39.60 -0.35
CA SER A 566 10.53 -38.54 0.41
C SER A 566 10.88 -38.62 1.91
N LYS A 567 10.90 -39.81 2.51
CA LYS A 567 11.30 -40.01 3.93
C LYS A 567 12.76 -39.68 4.19
N LEU A 568 13.66 -40.04 3.26
CA LEU A 568 15.08 -39.70 3.38
C LEU A 568 15.31 -38.19 3.32
N LEU A 569 14.56 -37.48 2.48
CA LEU A 569 14.59 -36.02 2.41
C LEU A 569 13.99 -35.38 3.67
N GLU A 570 12.93 -35.96 4.23
CA GLU A 570 12.34 -35.49 5.49
C GLU A 570 13.34 -35.58 6.65
N ASN A 571 14.18 -36.61 6.71
CA ASN A 571 15.28 -36.72 7.70
C ASN A 571 16.34 -35.59 7.56
N HIS A 572 16.30 -34.84 6.46
CA HIS A 572 17.14 -33.68 6.20
C HIS A 572 16.38 -32.35 6.28
N ASP A 573 15.18 -32.34 6.87
CA ASP A 573 14.27 -31.19 6.99
C ASP A 573 13.78 -30.63 5.63
N ILE A 574 13.81 -31.47 4.59
CA ILE A 574 13.38 -31.12 3.23
C ILE A 574 11.94 -31.57 3.02
N ARG A 575 11.11 -30.62 2.56
CA ARG A 575 9.68 -30.82 2.38
C ARG A 575 9.39 -31.40 1.01
N ALA A 576 9.44 -32.73 0.93
CA ALA A 576 9.18 -33.47 -0.28
C ALA A 576 7.83 -34.20 -0.23
N SER A 577 6.96 -33.98 -1.21
CA SER A 577 5.73 -34.76 -1.40
C SER A 577 5.93 -35.85 -2.46
N VAL A 578 5.00 -36.81 -2.55
CA VAL A 578 5.01 -37.86 -3.58
C VAL A 578 3.76 -37.77 -4.45
N ASP A 579 3.94 -37.74 -5.77
CA ASP A 579 2.86 -37.86 -6.75
C ASP A 579 2.78 -39.31 -7.27
N SER A 580 1.98 -40.11 -6.57
CA SER A 580 1.72 -41.52 -6.89
C SER A 580 0.55 -41.73 -7.87
N ARG A 581 0.01 -40.67 -8.50
CA ARG A 581 -1.11 -40.80 -9.45
C ARG A 581 -0.70 -41.65 -10.66
N SER A 582 -1.60 -42.50 -11.17
CA SER A 582 -1.37 -43.28 -12.39
C SER A 582 -1.55 -42.42 -13.66
N GLU A 583 -0.67 -41.42 -13.81
CA GLU A 583 -0.70 -40.41 -14.88
C GLU A 583 0.65 -40.37 -15.61
N LYS A 584 0.64 -39.89 -16.86
CA LYS A 584 1.89 -39.70 -17.61
C LYS A 584 2.78 -38.70 -16.90
N VAL A 585 4.07 -39.00 -16.80
CA VAL A 585 5.06 -38.15 -16.12
C VAL A 585 5.11 -36.73 -16.68
N GLY A 586 4.94 -36.57 -18.01
CA GLY A 586 4.84 -35.24 -18.61
C GLY A 586 3.65 -34.41 -18.10
N LYS A 587 2.52 -35.05 -17.76
CA LYS A 587 1.39 -34.38 -17.11
C LYS A 587 1.72 -34.01 -15.67
N LYS A 588 2.32 -34.93 -14.90
CA LYS A 588 2.77 -34.66 -13.53
C LYS A 588 3.76 -33.49 -13.45
N ILE A 589 4.73 -33.44 -14.37
CA ILE A 589 5.68 -32.32 -14.50
C ILE A 589 4.94 -31.02 -14.80
N ARG A 590 3.99 -31.02 -15.75
CA ARG A 590 3.19 -29.83 -16.06
C ARG A 590 2.38 -29.34 -14.85
N ASP A 591 1.74 -30.24 -14.12
CA ASP A 591 0.98 -29.90 -12.91
C ASP A 591 1.91 -29.27 -11.85
N ALA A 592 3.07 -29.89 -11.60
CA ALA A 592 4.06 -29.37 -10.65
C ALA A 592 4.63 -27.99 -11.05
N GLU A 593 4.86 -27.76 -12.35
CA GLU A 593 5.29 -26.46 -12.88
C GLU A 593 4.21 -25.37 -12.67
N LEU A 594 2.94 -25.71 -12.89
CA LEU A 594 1.79 -24.81 -12.66
C LEU A 594 1.58 -24.50 -11.18
N GLU A 595 1.73 -25.51 -10.32
CA GLU A 595 1.69 -25.39 -8.86
C GLU A 595 2.95 -24.73 -8.27
N LYS A 596 3.92 -24.39 -9.13
CA LYS A 596 5.17 -23.71 -8.79
C LYS A 596 6.05 -24.45 -7.79
N ILE A 597 6.09 -25.78 -7.87
CA ILE A 597 6.99 -26.59 -7.05
C ILE A 597 8.44 -26.37 -7.49
N PRO A 598 9.36 -25.93 -6.61
CA PRO A 598 10.73 -25.57 -7.00
C PRO A 598 11.49 -26.74 -7.64
N TYR A 599 11.37 -27.94 -7.08
CA TYR A 599 12.08 -29.12 -7.54
C TYR A 599 11.13 -30.29 -7.82
N MET A 600 11.35 -30.99 -8.91
CA MET A 600 10.69 -32.24 -9.28
C MET A 600 11.72 -33.35 -9.33
N LEU A 601 11.51 -34.42 -8.57
CA LEU A 601 12.43 -35.55 -8.44
C LEU A 601 11.84 -36.76 -9.15
N ILE A 602 12.32 -37.07 -10.34
CA ILE A 602 11.79 -38.16 -11.16
C ILE A 602 12.47 -39.46 -10.74
N VAL A 603 11.68 -40.51 -10.51
CA VAL A 603 12.18 -41.83 -10.11
C VAL A 603 11.62 -42.95 -10.98
N GLY A 604 12.53 -43.75 -11.54
CA GLY A 604 12.27 -44.91 -12.38
C GLY A 604 13.11 -46.12 -12.00
N GLU A 605 13.35 -46.99 -13.00
CA GLU A 605 14.12 -48.23 -12.82
C GLU A 605 15.58 -47.94 -12.48
N ASN A 606 16.21 -47.08 -13.29
CA ASN A 606 17.62 -46.70 -13.13
C ASN A 606 17.84 -46.03 -11.77
N GLU A 607 17.01 -45.04 -11.44
CA GLU A 607 17.10 -44.29 -10.19
C GLU A 607 16.96 -45.20 -8.96
N LYS A 608 16.01 -46.15 -9.00
CA LYS A 608 15.84 -47.13 -7.93
C LYS A 608 17.04 -48.07 -7.83
N SER A 609 17.59 -48.52 -8.95
CA SER A 609 18.73 -49.45 -8.96
C SER A 609 20.04 -48.83 -8.46
N GLU A 610 20.20 -47.52 -8.68
CA GLU A 610 21.41 -46.76 -8.35
C GLU A 610 21.29 -45.98 -7.03
N GLY A 611 20.09 -45.88 -6.44
CA GLY A 611 19.85 -45.07 -5.24
C GLY A 611 19.91 -43.56 -5.52
N THR A 612 19.49 -43.14 -6.72
CA THR A 612 19.58 -41.77 -7.21
C THR A 612 18.19 -41.17 -7.49
N VAL A 613 18.17 -39.89 -7.85
CA VAL A 613 17.00 -39.16 -8.35
C VAL A 613 17.39 -38.32 -9.57
N SER A 614 16.53 -38.25 -10.57
CA SER A 614 16.66 -37.29 -11.68
C SER A 614 16.00 -35.98 -11.27
N VAL A 615 16.79 -34.90 -11.21
CA VAL A 615 16.36 -33.62 -10.65
C VAL A 615 15.98 -32.67 -11.77
N ARG A 616 14.78 -32.12 -11.67
CA ARG A 616 14.31 -31.03 -12.53
C ARG A 616 13.98 -29.81 -11.67
N LYS A 617 14.43 -28.63 -12.08
CA LYS A 617 14.14 -27.35 -11.41
C LYS A 617 13.10 -26.57 -12.20
N GLN A 618 12.13 -25.99 -11.49
CA GLN A 618 11.06 -25.20 -12.09
C GLN A 618 11.63 -24.10 -13.00
N GLY A 619 11.16 -24.03 -14.25
CA GLY A 619 11.58 -23.01 -15.23
C GLY A 619 12.96 -23.19 -15.86
N GLU A 620 13.88 -23.93 -15.23
CA GLU A 620 15.22 -24.23 -15.78
C GLU A 620 15.24 -25.58 -16.52
N GLY A 621 14.44 -26.55 -16.06
CA GLY A 621 14.38 -27.88 -16.66
C GLY A 621 15.31 -28.89 -15.98
N ASP A 622 15.87 -29.81 -16.76
CA ASP A 622 16.65 -30.94 -16.25
C ASP A 622 18.01 -30.45 -15.71
N VAL A 623 18.32 -30.83 -14.47
CA VAL A 623 19.55 -30.51 -13.74
C VAL A 623 20.49 -31.72 -13.71
N GLY A 624 19.99 -32.91 -14.11
CA GLY A 624 20.72 -34.17 -14.11
C GLY A 624 20.40 -35.06 -12.91
N THR A 625 21.10 -36.19 -12.84
CA THR A 625 20.92 -37.22 -11.81
C THR A 625 21.91 -37.04 -10.67
N MET A 626 21.45 -37.20 -9.43
CA MET A 626 22.30 -37.15 -8.23
C MET A 626 21.79 -38.09 -7.15
N THR A 627 22.62 -38.38 -6.14
CA THR A 627 22.18 -39.12 -4.95
C THR A 627 21.24 -38.26 -4.11
N ILE A 628 20.45 -38.92 -3.26
CA ILE A 628 19.48 -38.24 -2.38
C ILE A 628 20.21 -37.30 -1.41
N GLU A 629 21.38 -37.72 -0.91
CA GLU A 629 22.22 -36.92 -0.01
C GLU A 629 22.81 -35.70 -0.71
N ALA A 630 23.26 -35.85 -1.96
CA ALA A 630 23.79 -34.74 -2.75
C ALA A 630 22.69 -33.71 -3.05
N PHE A 631 21.47 -34.16 -3.37
CA PHE A 631 20.32 -33.27 -3.50
C PHE A 631 20.01 -32.57 -2.17
N ALA A 632 20.03 -33.30 -1.06
CA ALA A 632 19.75 -32.72 0.25
C ALA A 632 20.75 -31.63 0.65
N GLU A 633 22.04 -31.85 0.38
CA GLU A 633 23.09 -30.86 0.63
C GLU A 633 22.93 -29.62 -0.24
N ARG A 634 22.54 -29.80 -1.51
CA ARG A 634 22.22 -28.68 -2.41
C ARG A 634 21.11 -27.81 -1.86
N ILE A 635 20.00 -28.41 -1.41
CA ILE A 635 18.86 -27.67 -0.86
C ILE A 635 19.25 -26.94 0.42
N ARG A 636 20.01 -27.57 1.32
CA ARG A 636 20.51 -26.93 2.53
C ARG A 636 21.42 -25.74 2.22
N SER A 637 22.34 -25.89 1.27
CA SER A 637 23.25 -24.82 0.85
C SER A 637 22.49 -23.63 0.28
N GLU A 638 21.53 -23.88 -0.62
CA GLU A 638 20.69 -22.83 -1.23
C GLU A 638 19.84 -22.11 -0.17
N VAL A 639 19.23 -22.85 0.77
CA VAL A 639 18.49 -22.26 1.89
C VAL A 639 19.39 -21.43 2.80
N ALA A 640 20.59 -21.93 3.12
CA ALA A 640 21.55 -21.23 3.95
C ALA A 640 22.01 -19.91 3.29
N GLU A 641 22.30 -19.93 1.99
CA GLU A 641 22.66 -18.72 1.22
C GLU A 641 21.54 -17.68 1.21
N MET A 642 20.27 -18.10 1.14
CA MET A 642 19.12 -17.19 1.17
C MET A 642 18.91 -16.52 2.54
N ILE A 643 19.26 -17.20 3.64
CA ILE A 643 19.05 -16.73 5.01
C ILE A 643 20.32 -16.05 5.57
N ALA A 644 21.49 -16.38 5.02
CA ALA A 644 22.78 -15.81 5.44
C ALA A 644 22.83 -14.30 5.21
N VAL A 645 23.32 -13.59 6.23
CA VAL A 645 23.53 -12.13 6.21
C VAL A 645 24.94 -11.81 5.76
#